data_AF-A0A5Q3L9G9-F1
#
_entry.id   AF-A0A5Q3L9G9-F1
#
_cell.length_a   1.000
_cell.length_b   1.000
_cell.length_c   1.000
_cell.angle_alpha   90.00
_cell.angle_beta   90.00
_cell.angle_gamma   90.00
#
_symmetry.space_group_name_H-M   'P 1'
#
loop_
_entity.id
_entity.type
_entity.pdbx_description
1 polymer ?
#
loop_
_entity_poly.entity_id
_entity_poly.type
_entity_poly.pdbx_seq_one_letter_code
_entity_poly.pdbx_strand_id
1 'polypeptide(L)'
;MTDSLHEISLPGCRPLPLASYLKALGVLRVVAGLRDPEGDSRGDRFTMGYWKNDCFTLRSRLSKQDLISRFLEGYRPSTIVDPWNGGSGFYPKDNRDAITAILNGKADRFEAYRTTIRTCMEILRGLKIDSKDDDKKPFLLKECRNRLPDEALGWLDAAFLFVGDKPRFPPLLGTGGNDGRLDFPNNFMQRLCELFDPETGQPHESAESLLREAFYEENTDELYSKGAVGQFDPGGAGGDNSKSGFSSNSLFNPWDYVLMLEGTLVFASAAVRKLGSNSQGALAYPFCVRSSGVGYGSANEEDEKSSRAEMWLPLWEQPATLAEIHVLFAEGRAQVRRRPAKNAVDFARALATYGVDRGIEEFVRYGFHQRNGLAFFAVPLDRYRVQGQPEVNLIQTIDGWLDRYRRNAGSENAPSRAKRAIRRVDRAIMELCQRKGPERVQEVVIALGEAEAVLVHSKGFRENSYLPPLLLPPEWLSAMDEPSKEEIGSDKFREFRLAASLAGIWDKRVGAFREHLEPVEVKYSKPQWKTDDSLKIDWGTGGLLRNLAAVLHQRIVAAIQLGPPEGQDVLLFPGSSSIRASLGDIQAFLDGKVDLTRLEALLKGLVLLDWGKIHLGNKAKEKKQAEEKKQADGKKNVDGKENVDGEKSDNQEEKFVSKRKIKPGPNEPTPTAVYSLLKLTHLDRPLSFSKGASENSIRLTPSISRLVASERINDAMELAVRRLRSSGVPPVSNLPTYLSCDCDRLVASLLFSISSSAAQKLARRLMSTETIEEASQLESAVNES
;
A
#
# COMPACT_ATOMS: atom_id res chain seq x y z
N MET A 1 14.88 -47.49 -16.68
CA MET A 1 15.53 -46.46 -15.83
C MET A 1 14.52 -46.11 -14.75
N THR A 2 14.94 -45.81 -13.53
CA THR A 2 14.02 -45.53 -12.42
C THR A 2 13.15 -44.31 -12.73
N ASP A 3 11.86 -44.39 -12.39
CA ASP A 3 10.83 -43.32 -12.46
C ASP A 3 11.14 -42.12 -11.52
N SER A 4 12.42 -41.92 -11.18
CA SER A 4 12.91 -40.94 -10.21
C SER A 4 13.00 -39.56 -10.85
N LEU A 5 12.26 -38.61 -10.29
CA LEU A 5 12.37 -37.20 -10.64
C LEU A 5 13.59 -36.58 -9.95
N HIS A 6 14.39 -35.84 -10.70
CA HIS A 6 15.52 -35.04 -10.22
C HIS A 6 15.08 -33.59 -9.99
N GLU A 7 15.59 -32.96 -8.93
CA GLU A 7 15.51 -31.51 -8.74
C GLU A 7 16.82 -30.86 -9.23
N ILE A 8 16.72 -30.00 -10.23
CA ILE A 8 17.84 -29.31 -10.87
C ILE A 8 17.71 -27.82 -10.61
N SER A 9 18.60 -27.29 -9.79
CA SER A 9 18.72 -25.84 -9.55
C SER A 9 19.40 -25.16 -10.73
N LEU A 10 18.79 -24.09 -11.26
CA LEU A 10 19.29 -23.30 -12.39
C LEU A 10 19.64 -21.88 -11.94
N PRO A 11 20.81 -21.65 -11.30
CA PRO A 11 21.16 -20.34 -10.74
C PRO A 11 21.21 -19.21 -11.76
N GLY A 12 21.42 -19.50 -13.05
CA GLY A 12 21.35 -18.49 -14.11
C GLY A 12 19.91 -18.01 -14.40
N CYS A 13 18.90 -18.74 -13.92
CA CYS A 13 17.48 -18.42 -14.04
C CYS A 13 16.95 -17.81 -12.73
N ARG A 14 17.10 -16.50 -12.58
CA ARG A 14 16.69 -15.74 -11.39
C ARG A 14 15.40 -14.94 -11.65
N PRO A 15 14.65 -14.54 -10.60
CA PRO A 15 13.53 -13.61 -10.75
C PRO A 15 13.93 -12.27 -11.36
N LEU A 16 15.16 -11.82 -11.16
CA LEU A 16 15.66 -10.52 -11.62
C LEU A 16 16.96 -10.70 -12.43
N PRO A 17 17.15 -9.99 -13.55
CA PRO A 17 16.24 -9.06 -14.24
C PRO A 17 15.08 -9.79 -14.99
N LEU A 18 14.22 -9.03 -15.68
CA LEU A 18 13.08 -9.62 -16.43
C LEU A 18 13.54 -10.65 -17.47
N ALA A 19 14.70 -10.44 -18.10
CA ALA A 19 15.31 -11.40 -19.02
C ALA A 19 15.50 -12.78 -18.37
N SER A 20 16.00 -12.83 -17.13
CA SER A 20 16.23 -14.09 -16.41
C SER A 20 14.94 -14.78 -15.99
N TYR A 21 13.90 -14.01 -15.62
CA TYR A 21 12.58 -14.57 -15.33
C TYR A 21 11.97 -15.22 -16.58
N LEU A 22 12.02 -14.51 -17.72
CA LEU A 22 11.52 -15.03 -18.99
C LEU A 22 12.36 -16.23 -19.45
N LYS A 23 13.69 -16.19 -19.29
CA LYS A 23 14.56 -17.34 -19.55
C LYS A 23 14.10 -18.57 -18.77
N ALA A 24 13.79 -18.43 -17.48
CA ALA A 24 13.29 -19.54 -16.65
C ALA A 24 12.04 -20.20 -17.25
N LEU A 25 11.05 -19.38 -17.64
CA LEU A 25 9.85 -19.86 -18.35
C LEU A 25 10.20 -20.49 -19.71
N GLY A 26 11.17 -19.90 -20.39
CA GLY A 26 11.73 -20.36 -21.65
C GLY A 26 12.28 -21.79 -21.55
N VAL A 27 13.11 -22.02 -20.53
CA VAL A 27 13.69 -23.33 -20.22
C VAL A 27 12.58 -24.33 -19.92
N LEU A 28 11.65 -24.01 -19.01
CA LEU A 28 10.56 -24.93 -18.67
C LEU A 28 9.76 -25.35 -19.91
N ARG A 29 9.36 -24.39 -20.75
CA ARG A 29 8.56 -24.66 -21.95
C ARG A 29 9.35 -25.49 -22.98
N VAL A 30 10.64 -25.22 -23.17
CA VAL A 30 11.47 -26.06 -24.06
C VAL A 30 11.59 -27.48 -23.51
N VAL A 31 11.98 -27.63 -22.24
CA VAL A 31 12.25 -28.94 -21.62
C VAL A 31 10.97 -29.80 -21.58
N ALA A 32 9.83 -29.22 -21.22
CA ALA A 32 8.55 -29.92 -21.25
C ALA A 32 8.14 -30.36 -22.67
N GLY A 33 8.62 -29.67 -23.71
CA GLY A 33 8.41 -30.00 -25.12
C GLY A 33 9.43 -30.98 -25.71
N LEU A 34 10.54 -31.28 -25.01
CA LEU A 34 11.52 -32.26 -25.47
C LEU A 34 10.88 -33.65 -25.46
N ARG A 35 11.01 -34.40 -26.56
CA ARG A 35 10.48 -35.77 -26.69
C ARG A 35 10.98 -36.65 -25.55
N ASP A 36 10.07 -37.45 -24.99
CA ASP A 36 10.35 -38.36 -23.87
C ASP A 36 11.53 -39.29 -24.25
N PRO A 37 12.51 -39.52 -23.36
CA PRO A 37 13.54 -40.54 -23.55
C PRO A 37 12.99 -41.92 -23.94
N GLU A 38 11.76 -42.26 -23.53
CA GLU A 38 11.11 -43.54 -23.81
C GLU A 38 10.37 -43.57 -25.18
N GLY A 39 10.41 -42.50 -25.96
CA GLY A 39 9.87 -42.45 -27.32
C GLY A 39 8.39 -42.01 -27.42
N ASP A 40 7.75 -41.61 -26.32
CA ASP A 40 6.43 -40.95 -26.37
C ASP A 40 6.58 -39.57 -27.05
N SER A 41 5.78 -39.35 -28.10
CA SER A 41 5.76 -38.12 -28.89
C SER A 41 5.21 -36.91 -28.14
N ARG A 42 4.75 -37.08 -26.89
CA ARG A 42 4.05 -36.05 -26.09
C ARG A 42 4.94 -35.23 -25.14
N GLY A 43 6.25 -35.43 -25.16
CA GLY A 43 7.23 -34.70 -24.33
C GLY A 43 7.25 -35.13 -22.85
N ASP A 44 8.21 -34.63 -22.05
CA ASP A 44 8.26 -34.92 -20.61
C ASP A 44 7.14 -34.18 -19.84
N ARG A 45 5.97 -34.82 -19.80
CA ARG A 45 4.77 -34.35 -19.09
C ARG A 45 4.95 -34.22 -17.57
N PHE A 46 6.05 -34.72 -17.02
CA PHE A 46 6.38 -34.61 -15.60
C PHE A 46 7.33 -33.45 -15.30
N THR A 47 7.81 -32.73 -16.32
CA THR A 47 8.62 -31.54 -16.11
C THR A 47 7.79 -30.45 -15.42
N MET A 48 8.25 -30.04 -14.24
CA MET A 48 7.67 -28.97 -13.43
C MET A 48 8.74 -27.92 -13.14
N GLY A 49 8.34 -26.67 -12.95
CA GLY A 49 9.21 -25.57 -12.54
C GLY A 49 8.65 -24.82 -11.34
N TYR A 50 9.53 -24.30 -10.50
CA TYR A 50 9.18 -23.48 -9.33
C TYR A 50 10.38 -22.65 -8.86
N TRP A 51 10.12 -21.64 -8.03
CA TRP A 51 11.15 -20.76 -7.48
C TRP A 51 11.55 -21.24 -6.08
N LYS A 52 12.85 -21.27 -5.81
CA LYS A 52 13.42 -21.60 -4.50
C LYS A 52 14.69 -20.79 -4.27
N ASN A 53 14.73 -19.98 -3.21
CA ASN A 53 15.89 -19.13 -2.88
C ASN A 53 16.37 -18.25 -4.06
N ASP A 54 15.44 -17.57 -4.74
CA ASP A 54 15.70 -16.74 -5.93
C ASP A 54 16.34 -17.47 -7.12
N CYS A 55 16.19 -18.79 -7.16
CA CYS A 55 16.65 -19.64 -8.24
C CYS A 55 15.46 -20.44 -8.79
N PHE A 56 15.36 -20.55 -10.11
CA PHE A 56 14.39 -21.45 -10.73
C PHE A 56 14.88 -22.89 -10.62
N THR A 57 14.02 -23.77 -10.12
CA THR A 57 14.30 -25.20 -9.98
C THR A 57 13.39 -25.97 -10.93
N LEU A 58 14.01 -26.83 -11.76
CA LEU A 58 13.31 -27.80 -12.57
C LEU A 58 13.19 -29.12 -11.82
N ARG A 59 12.00 -29.69 -11.81
CA ARG A 59 11.76 -31.07 -11.41
C ARG A 59 11.44 -31.87 -12.67
N SER A 60 12.32 -32.78 -13.08
CA SER A 60 12.21 -33.52 -14.35
C SER A 60 12.80 -34.92 -14.22
N ARG A 61 12.50 -35.80 -15.19
CA ARG A 61 13.17 -37.09 -15.34
C ARG A 61 14.60 -36.96 -15.85
N LEU A 62 14.97 -35.82 -16.44
CA LEU A 62 16.33 -35.56 -16.88
C LEU A 62 17.24 -35.32 -15.67
N SER A 63 18.45 -35.87 -15.69
CA SER A 63 19.50 -35.50 -14.74
C SER A 63 20.15 -34.16 -15.13
N LYS A 64 20.98 -33.58 -14.25
CA LYS A 64 21.74 -32.35 -14.56
C LYS A 64 22.56 -32.49 -15.86
N GLN A 65 23.17 -33.65 -16.09
CA GLN A 65 24.00 -33.93 -17.25
C GLN A 65 23.14 -34.18 -18.50
N ASP A 66 22.10 -35.00 -18.37
CA ASP A 66 21.20 -35.30 -19.50
C ASP A 66 20.44 -34.06 -19.96
N LEU A 67 20.16 -33.11 -19.06
CA LEU A 67 19.51 -31.86 -19.42
C LEU A 67 20.29 -31.10 -20.50
N ILE A 68 21.63 -31.02 -20.40
CA ILE A 68 22.44 -30.27 -21.36
C ILE A 68 22.46 -30.97 -22.73
N SER A 69 22.81 -32.26 -22.77
CA SER A 69 22.91 -33.00 -24.04
C SER A 69 21.57 -33.09 -24.76
N ARG A 70 20.50 -33.43 -24.04
CA ARG A 70 19.15 -33.55 -24.61
C ARG A 70 18.60 -32.21 -25.08
N PHE A 71 18.96 -31.11 -24.41
CA PHE A 71 18.58 -29.79 -24.85
C PHE A 71 19.27 -29.41 -26.17
N LEU A 72 20.59 -29.59 -26.28
CA LEU A 72 21.35 -29.28 -27.50
C LEU A 72 20.87 -30.10 -28.71
N GLU A 73 20.64 -31.39 -28.52
CA GLU A 73 20.16 -32.31 -29.56
C GLU A 73 18.69 -32.07 -29.93
N GLY A 74 17.84 -31.88 -28.91
CA GLY A 74 16.38 -31.90 -29.07
C GLY A 74 15.73 -30.54 -29.26
N TYR A 75 16.43 -29.43 -28.98
CA TYR A 75 15.85 -28.09 -29.08
C TYR A 75 15.41 -27.75 -30.51
N ARG A 76 14.13 -27.42 -30.65
CA ARG A 76 13.54 -26.90 -31.89
C ARG A 76 13.03 -25.48 -31.63
N PRO A 77 13.55 -24.46 -32.32
CA PRO A 77 13.16 -23.08 -32.09
C PRO A 77 11.72 -22.82 -32.50
N SER A 78 10.99 -22.05 -31.70
CA SER A 78 9.66 -21.55 -32.04
C SER A 78 9.73 -20.58 -33.21
N THR A 79 8.68 -20.56 -34.04
CA THR A 79 8.65 -19.72 -35.26
C THR A 79 8.27 -18.26 -34.94
N ILE A 80 9.22 -17.54 -34.36
CA ILE A 80 9.09 -16.13 -33.95
C ILE A 80 9.43 -15.23 -35.13
N VAL A 81 8.44 -14.62 -35.79
CA VAL A 81 8.64 -13.75 -36.98
C VAL A 81 7.75 -12.52 -36.94
N ASP A 82 8.18 -11.40 -37.52
CA ASP A 82 7.41 -10.15 -37.54
C ASP A 82 7.55 -9.37 -38.86
N PRO A 83 7.05 -9.91 -39.99
CA PRO A 83 7.17 -9.26 -41.30
C PRO A 83 6.55 -7.85 -41.37
N TRP A 84 5.85 -7.38 -40.33
CA TRP A 84 5.26 -6.05 -40.24
C TRP A 84 6.19 -4.98 -39.61
N ASN A 85 7.36 -5.35 -39.09
CA ASN A 85 8.32 -4.41 -38.50
C ASN A 85 9.46 -4.09 -39.47
N GLY A 86 9.95 -2.85 -39.44
CA GLY A 86 11.19 -2.49 -40.12
C GLY A 86 12.39 -2.99 -39.32
N GLY A 87 13.36 -3.64 -39.97
CA GLY A 87 14.45 -4.36 -39.32
C GLY A 87 14.20 -5.85 -39.13
N SER A 88 13.02 -6.37 -39.50
CA SER A 88 12.61 -7.78 -39.34
C SER A 88 13.39 -8.77 -40.22
N GLY A 89 14.10 -8.28 -41.23
CA GLY A 89 14.88 -9.09 -42.18
C GLY A 89 14.11 -9.43 -43.46
N PHE A 90 12.84 -9.05 -43.54
CA PHE A 90 12.00 -9.32 -44.72
C PHE A 90 12.13 -8.24 -45.80
N TYR A 91 12.58 -7.04 -45.45
CA TYR A 91 12.68 -5.92 -46.39
C TYR A 91 14.10 -5.73 -46.96
N PRO A 92 14.26 -5.10 -48.14
CA PRO A 92 15.56 -4.94 -48.79
C PRO A 92 16.61 -4.17 -47.96
N LYS A 93 16.18 -3.30 -47.04
CA LYS A 93 17.06 -2.49 -46.19
C LYS A 93 17.38 -3.15 -44.84
N ASP A 94 16.77 -4.30 -44.55
CA ASP A 94 16.97 -5.00 -43.28
C ASP A 94 18.23 -5.87 -43.35
N ASN A 95 18.74 -6.31 -42.18
CA ASN A 95 19.70 -7.40 -42.15
C ASN A 95 18.97 -8.72 -42.46
N ARG A 96 19.38 -9.40 -43.54
CA ARG A 96 18.72 -10.60 -44.07
C ARG A 96 19.55 -11.87 -43.90
N ASP A 97 20.70 -11.79 -43.23
CA ASP A 97 21.69 -12.87 -43.18
C ASP A 97 21.10 -14.14 -42.54
N ALA A 98 20.47 -13.99 -41.38
CA ALA A 98 19.89 -15.12 -40.65
C ALA A 98 18.69 -15.74 -41.39
N ILE A 99 17.78 -14.93 -41.93
CA ILE A 99 16.65 -15.41 -42.75
C ILE A 99 17.16 -16.20 -43.96
N THR A 100 18.20 -15.70 -44.63
CA THR A 100 18.77 -16.33 -45.82
C THR A 100 19.46 -17.65 -45.44
N ALA A 101 20.21 -17.68 -44.34
CA ALA A 101 20.86 -18.88 -43.84
C ALA A 101 19.85 -19.97 -43.47
N ILE A 102 18.79 -19.62 -42.73
CA ILE A 102 17.72 -20.55 -42.35
C ILE A 102 16.99 -21.10 -43.58
N LEU A 103 16.65 -20.25 -44.56
CA LEU A 103 15.92 -20.67 -45.77
C LEU A 103 16.71 -21.64 -46.65
N ASN A 104 18.02 -21.42 -46.76
CA ASN A 104 18.91 -22.23 -47.58
C ASN A 104 19.36 -23.52 -46.88
N GLY A 105 19.37 -23.50 -45.55
CA GLY A 105 19.77 -24.64 -44.71
C GLY A 105 18.81 -25.83 -44.81
N LYS A 106 19.33 -27.03 -44.53
CA LYS A 106 18.58 -28.30 -44.57
C LYS A 106 18.24 -28.90 -43.20
N ALA A 107 18.71 -28.31 -42.10
CA ALA A 107 18.55 -28.89 -40.78
C ALA A 107 17.07 -29.04 -40.37
N ASP A 108 16.70 -30.22 -39.85
CA ASP A 108 15.32 -30.55 -39.46
C ASP A 108 14.76 -29.61 -38.37
N ARG A 109 15.61 -29.13 -37.46
CA ARG A 109 15.19 -28.24 -36.37
C ARG A 109 14.62 -26.91 -36.87
N PHE A 110 14.98 -26.48 -38.08
CA PHE A 110 14.52 -25.23 -38.68
C PHE A 110 13.38 -25.41 -39.71
N GLU A 111 12.84 -26.62 -39.89
CA GLU A 111 11.85 -26.88 -40.95
C GLU A 111 10.56 -26.05 -40.81
N ALA A 112 9.99 -26.01 -39.60
CA ALA A 112 8.84 -25.16 -39.30
C ALA A 112 9.17 -23.68 -39.58
N TYR A 113 10.37 -23.25 -39.20
CA TYR A 113 10.83 -21.88 -39.40
C TYR A 113 10.95 -21.51 -40.89
N ARG A 114 11.53 -22.41 -41.71
CA ARG A 114 11.59 -22.23 -43.17
C ARG A 114 10.20 -22.08 -43.79
N THR A 115 9.25 -22.92 -43.37
CA THR A 115 7.86 -22.87 -43.84
C THR A 115 7.21 -21.54 -43.47
N THR A 116 7.36 -21.08 -42.22
CA THR A 116 6.83 -19.80 -41.76
C THR A 116 7.44 -18.62 -42.52
N ILE A 117 8.76 -18.58 -42.72
CA ILE A 117 9.43 -17.51 -43.48
C ILE A 117 8.93 -17.47 -44.93
N ARG A 118 8.82 -18.62 -45.62
CA ARG A 118 8.32 -18.68 -47.00
C ARG A 118 6.90 -18.11 -47.08
N THR A 119 6.05 -18.50 -46.14
CA THR A 119 4.67 -18.01 -46.05
C THR A 119 4.62 -16.49 -45.82
N CYS A 120 5.46 -15.94 -44.94
CA CYS A 120 5.61 -14.48 -44.76
C CYS A 120 5.98 -13.79 -46.08
N MET A 121 6.95 -14.33 -46.83
CA MET A 121 7.37 -13.76 -48.11
C MET A 121 6.25 -13.80 -49.16
N GLU A 122 5.45 -14.87 -49.19
CA GLU A 122 4.28 -14.98 -50.07
C GLU A 122 3.19 -13.97 -49.72
N ILE A 123 2.92 -13.75 -48.43
CA ILE A 123 1.98 -12.73 -47.95
C ILE A 123 2.46 -11.35 -48.41
N LEU A 124 3.71 -10.97 -48.12
CA LEU A 124 4.25 -9.66 -48.50
C LEU A 124 4.20 -9.41 -50.00
N ARG A 125 4.53 -10.42 -50.83
CA ARG A 125 4.41 -10.35 -52.30
C ARG A 125 2.96 -10.18 -52.75
N GLY A 126 2.04 -10.96 -52.19
CA GLY A 126 0.61 -10.87 -52.52
C GLY A 126 0.01 -9.51 -52.17
N LEU A 127 0.46 -8.91 -51.07
CA LEU A 127 0.03 -7.59 -50.60
C LEU A 127 0.80 -6.42 -51.23
N LYS A 128 1.84 -6.69 -52.02
CA LYS A 128 2.74 -5.69 -52.60
C LYS A 128 3.29 -4.74 -51.53
N ILE A 129 3.84 -5.33 -50.47
CA ILE A 129 4.52 -4.63 -49.38
C ILE A 129 6.01 -4.93 -49.48
N ASP A 130 6.82 -3.91 -49.76
CA ASP A 130 8.27 -3.98 -49.94
C ASP A 130 9.06 -3.22 -48.87
N SER A 131 8.36 -2.54 -47.97
CA SER A 131 8.88 -1.76 -46.88
C SER A 131 7.83 -1.61 -45.78
N LYS A 132 8.26 -1.21 -44.58
CA LYS A 132 7.36 -0.97 -43.44
C LYS A 132 6.28 0.05 -43.83
N ASP A 133 5.02 -0.37 -43.73
CA ASP A 133 3.84 0.42 -44.06
C ASP A 133 2.84 0.36 -42.89
N ASP A 134 2.73 1.47 -42.13
CA ASP A 134 1.89 1.54 -40.94
C ASP A 134 0.37 1.53 -41.27
N ASP A 135 -0.03 1.93 -42.48
CA ASP A 135 -1.43 1.92 -42.94
C ASP A 135 -1.87 0.49 -43.31
N LYS A 136 -0.97 -0.29 -43.94
CA LYS A 136 -1.21 -1.70 -44.27
C LYS A 136 -0.93 -2.65 -43.11
N LYS A 137 -0.23 -2.22 -42.05
CA LYS A 137 0.11 -3.06 -40.88
C LYS A 137 -1.08 -3.84 -40.32
N PRO A 138 -2.27 -3.25 -40.06
CA PRO A 138 -3.42 -4.01 -39.57
C PRO A 138 -3.85 -5.13 -40.51
N PHE A 139 -3.80 -4.92 -41.82
CA PHE A 139 -4.18 -5.93 -42.81
C PHE A 139 -3.12 -7.03 -42.90
N LEU A 140 -1.84 -6.67 -42.91
CA LEU A 140 -0.72 -7.62 -42.88
C LEU A 140 -0.80 -8.53 -41.64
N LEU A 141 -1.08 -7.98 -40.46
CA LEU A 141 -1.26 -8.75 -39.23
C LEU A 141 -2.43 -9.75 -39.33
N LYS A 142 -3.54 -9.38 -39.98
CA LYS A 142 -4.67 -10.29 -40.25
C LYS A 142 -4.26 -11.42 -41.19
N GLU A 143 -3.57 -11.10 -42.28
CA GLU A 143 -3.10 -12.10 -43.25
C GLU A 143 -2.07 -13.07 -42.63
N CYS A 144 -1.14 -12.57 -41.81
CA CYS A 144 -0.25 -13.41 -41.03
C CYS A 144 -1.04 -14.38 -40.13
N ARG A 145 -2.03 -13.88 -39.40
CA ARG A 145 -2.87 -14.75 -38.55
C ARG A 145 -3.66 -15.80 -39.34
N ASN A 146 -4.09 -15.48 -40.56
CA ASN A 146 -4.91 -16.37 -41.38
C ASN A 146 -4.10 -17.45 -42.11
N ARG A 147 -2.83 -17.20 -42.40
CA ARG A 147 -2.04 -18.02 -43.33
C ARG A 147 -0.80 -18.64 -42.73
N LEU A 148 -0.25 -18.09 -41.65
CA LEU A 148 0.93 -18.69 -41.03
C LEU A 148 0.62 -20.05 -40.39
N PRO A 149 1.61 -20.97 -40.33
CA PRO A 149 1.44 -22.27 -39.68
C PRO A 149 1.04 -22.17 -38.21
N ASP A 150 0.45 -23.24 -37.67
CA ASP A 150 0.02 -23.32 -36.27
C ASP A 150 1.18 -23.07 -35.29
N GLU A 151 2.40 -23.45 -35.66
CA GLU A 151 3.64 -23.24 -34.90
C GLU A 151 3.99 -21.75 -34.70
N ALA A 152 3.40 -20.84 -35.49
CA ALA A 152 3.59 -19.40 -35.34
C ALA A 152 2.53 -18.76 -34.42
N LEU A 153 1.40 -19.42 -34.16
CA LEU A 153 0.26 -18.83 -33.45
C LEU A 153 0.62 -18.36 -32.05
N GLY A 154 1.42 -19.15 -31.32
CA GLY A 154 1.90 -18.77 -29.98
C GLY A 154 2.66 -17.44 -29.99
N TRP A 155 3.48 -17.19 -31.02
CA TRP A 155 4.17 -15.91 -31.17
C TRP A 155 3.21 -14.77 -31.52
N LEU A 156 2.28 -15.00 -32.47
CA LEU A 156 1.31 -13.97 -32.84
C LEU A 156 0.46 -13.53 -31.64
N ASP A 157 -0.03 -14.48 -30.85
CA ASP A 157 -0.86 -14.23 -29.66
C ASP A 157 -0.09 -13.52 -28.53
N ALA A 158 1.22 -13.74 -28.42
CA ALA A 158 2.08 -12.98 -27.52
C ALA A 158 2.35 -11.56 -28.04
N ALA A 159 2.55 -11.40 -29.34
CA ALA A 159 2.98 -10.14 -29.95
C ALA A 159 1.83 -9.14 -30.17
N PHE A 160 0.63 -9.59 -30.54
CA PHE A 160 -0.52 -8.72 -30.80
C PHE A 160 -1.87 -9.42 -30.67
N LEU A 161 -2.91 -8.61 -30.48
CA LEU A 161 -4.31 -9.03 -30.45
C LEU A 161 -5.17 -8.10 -31.29
N PHE A 162 -6.31 -8.59 -31.78
CA PHE A 162 -7.32 -7.74 -32.40
C PHE A 162 -8.44 -7.37 -31.41
N VAL A 163 -8.68 -6.06 -31.24
CA VAL A 163 -9.84 -5.53 -30.52
C VAL A 163 -10.71 -4.77 -31.52
N GLY A 164 -11.76 -5.44 -32.02
CA GLY A 164 -12.45 -5.00 -33.23
C GLY A 164 -11.49 -5.12 -34.43
N ASP A 165 -11.42 -4.09 -35.26
CA ASP A 165 -10.52 -4.06 -36.42
C ASP A 165 -9.12 -3.51 -36.15
N LYS A 166 -8.83 -3.10 -34.91
CA LYS A 166 -7.54 -2.48 -34.57
C LYS A 166 -6.63 -3.46 -33.82
N PRO A 167 -5.37 -3.61 -34.25
CA PRO A 167 -4.40 -4.36 -33.48
C PRO A 167 -4.06 -3.62 -32.18
N ARG A 168 -3.85 -4.39 -31.12
CA ARG A 168 -3.38 -3.94 -29.81
C ARG A 168 -2.16 -4.78 -29.47
N PHE A 169 -1.13 -4.13 -28.93
CA PHE A 169 0.14 -4.78 -28.62
C PHE A 169 0.27 -4.91 -27.10
N PRO A 170 0.45 -6.13 -26.58
CA PRO A 170 0.85 -6.32 -25.20
C PRO A 170 2.15 -5.57 -24.84
N PRO A 171 2.29 -5.10 -23.59
CA PRO A 171 3.41 -4.25 -23.21
C PRO A 171 4.78 -4.97 -23.25
N LEU A 172 4.78 -6.30 -23.09
CA LEU A 172 5.99 -7.11 -23.01
C LEU A 172 6.82 -7.08 -24.31
N LEU A 173 6.17 -7.08 -25.47
CA LEU A 173 6.83 -7.17 -26.79
C LEU A 173 6.72 -5.86 -27.59
N GLY A 174 6.55 -4.74 -26.89
CA GLY A 174 6.51 -3.39 -27.48
C GLY A 174 5.40 -3.21 -28.51
N THR A 175 5.74 -2.91 -29.76
CA THR A 175 4.75 -2.71 -30.83
C THR A 175 4.63 -3.90 -31.77
N GLY A 176 4.69 -5.09 -31.17
CA GLY A 176 4.55 -6.39 -31.83
C GLY A 176 5.88 -6.95 -32.29
N GLY A 177 6.83 -7.12 -31.37
CA GLY A 177 8.13 -7.76 -31.65
C GLY A 177 9.34 -6.82 -31.62
N ASN A 178 9.23 -5.60 -31.08
CA ASN A 178 10.33 -4.65 -31.12
C ASN A 178 10.42 -3.75 -29.88
N ASP A 179 11.61 -3.20 -29.64
CA ASP A 179 11.83 -2.07 -28.74
C ASP A 179 12.69 -0.98 -29.38
N GLY A 180 12.08 0.18 -29.67
CA GLY A 180 12.72 1.22 -30.46
C GLY A 180 13.15 0.70 -31.83
N ARG A 181 14.47 0.65 -32.07
CA ARG A 181 15.08 0.11 -33.31
C ARG A 181 15.49 -1.36 -33.20
N LEU A 182 15.43 -1.95 -32.00
CA LEU A 182 15.78 -3.34 -31.80
C LEU A 182 14.61 -4.23 -32.21
N ASP A 183 14.86 -5.10 -33.16
CA ASP A 183 13.90 -6.09 -33.66
C ASP A 183 14.13 -7.43 -32.96
N PHE A 184 13.16 -7.92 -32.19
CA PHE A 184 13.33 -9.13 -31.40
C PHE A 184 13.44 -10.40 -32.27
N PRO A 185 12.54 -10.63 -33.24
CA PRO A 185 12.59 -11.83 -34.08
C PRO A 185 13.84 -11.95 -34.94
N ASN A 186 14.30 -10.87 -35.57
CA ASN A 186 15.50 -10.93 -36.39
C ASN A 186 16.75 -11.20 -35.55
N ASN A 187 16.86 -10.57 -34.38
CA ASN A 187 17.94 -10.90 -33.45
C ASN A 187 17.83 -12.35 -32.98
N PHE A 188 16.64 -12.86 -32.69
CA PHE A 188 16.42 -14.27 -32.33
C PHE A 188 16.97 -15.21 -33.41
N MET A 189 16.65 -14.98 -34.68
CA MET A 189 17.19 -15.76 -35.80
C MET A 189 18.72 -15.70 -35.90
N GLN A 190 19.31 -14.52 -35.70
CA GLN A 190 20.77 -14.36 -35.70
C GLN A 190 21.42 -15.18 -34.59
N ARG A 191 20.88 -15.12 -33.37
CA ARG A 191 21.36 -15.92 -32.23
C ARG A 191 21.20 -17.42 -32.47
N LEU A 192 20.14 -17.85 -33.15
CA LEU A 192 19.97 -19.25 -33.53
C LEU A 192 21.06 -19.72 -34.51
N CYS A 193 21.39 -18.91 -35.51
CA CYS A 193 22.47 -19.21 -36.46
C CYS A 193 23.87 -19.13 -35.82
N GLU A 194 24.03 -18.41 -34.71
CA GLU A 194 25.27 -18.40 -33.92
C GLU A 194 25.41 -19.65 -33.04
N LEU A 195 24.30 -20.27 -32.63
CA LEU A 195 24.27 -21.46 -31.79
C LEU A 195 24.25 -22.77 -32.58
N PHE A 196 23.62 -22.77 -33.76
CA PHE A 196 23.44 -23.95 -34.59
C PHE A 196 23.74 -23.67 -36.06
N ASP A 197 24.38 -24.63 -36.71
CA ASP A 197 24.55 -24.62 -38.15
C ASP A 197 23.19 -24.86 -38.84
N PRO A 198 22.67 -23.92 -39.67
CA PRO A 198 21.41 -24.10 -40.37
C PRO A 198 21.41 -25.24 -41.40
N GLU A 199 22.58 -25.65 -41.89
CA GLU A 199 22.69 -26.74 -42.86
C GLU A 199 22.60 -28.12 -42.17
N THR A 200 23.45 -28.37 -41.18
CA THR A 200 23.55 -29.68 -40.52
C THR A 200 22.66 -29.82 -39.28
N GLY A 201 22.31 -28.70 -38.65
CA GLY A 201 21.56 -28.65 -37.39
C GLY A 201 22.40 -28.99 -36.17
N GLN A 202 23.71 -29.17 -36.33
CA GLN A 202 24.61 -29.44 -35.21
C GLN A 202 24.88 -28.16 -34.41
N PRO A 203 25.02 -28.25 -33.08
CA PRO A 203 25.46 -27.12 -32.26
C PRO A 203 26.89 -26.72 -32.65
N HIS A 204 27.18 -25.42 -32.61
CA HIS A 204 28.56 -24.92 -32.72
C HIS A 204 29.38 -25.26 -31.45
N GLU A 205 30.71 -25.23 -31.54
CA GLU A 205 31.62 -25.65 -30.46
C GLU A 205 31.37 -24.91 -29.13
N SER A 206 31.05 -23.62 -29.19
CA SER A 206 30.78 -22.79 -28.01
C SER A 206 29.39 -22.99 -27.40
N ALA A 207 28.45 -23.64 -28.12
CA ALA A 207 27.04 -23.68 -27.74
C ALA A 207 26.79 -24.43 -26.41
N GLU A 208 27.56 -25.48 -26.12
CA GLU A 208 27.45 -26.20 -24.83
C GLU A 208 27.96 -25.35 -23.67
N SER A 209 29.14 -24.73 -23.83
CA SER A 209 29.75 -23.87 -22.81
C SER A 209 28.84 -22.69 -22.47
N LEU A 210 28.25 -22.06 -23.49
CA LEU A 210 27.27 -20.99 -23.32
C LEU A 210 25.98 -21.49 -22.66
N LEU A 211 25.51 -22.71 -22.94
CA LEU A 211 24.31 -23.25 -22.30
C LEU A 211 24.54 -23.50 -20.80
N ARG A 212 25.73 -23.99 -20.45
CA ARG A 212 26.16 -24.20 -19.07
C ARG A 212 26.25 -22.89 -18.30
N GLU A 213 26.76 -21.82 -18.92
CA GLU A 213 26.73 -20.48 -18.34
C GLU A 213 25.28 -20.02 -18.10
N ALA A 214 24.41 -20.13 -19.11
CA ALA A 214 23.03 -19.68 -19.02
C ALA A 214 22.20 -20.40 -17.94
N PHE A 215 22.46 -21.70 -17.73
CA PHE A 215 21.73 -22.53 -16.75
C PHE A 215 22.36 -22.48 -15.37
N TYR A 216 23.68 -22.62 -15.29
CA TYR A 216 24.41 -22.92 -14.05
C TYR A 216 25.39 -21.83 -13.62
N GLU A 217 25.49 -20.72 -14.35
CA GLU A 217 26.50 -19.66 -14.11
C GLU A 217 27.93 -20.21 -14.10
N GLU A 218 28.18 -21.28 -14.88
CA GLU A 218 29.52 -21.82 -15.08
C GLU A 218 30.35 -20.83 -15.93
N ASN A 219 31.59 -20.56 -15.54
CA ASN A 219 32.45 -19.58 -16.21
C ASN A 219 32.69 -19.96 -17.69
N THR A 220 32.66 -18.97 -18.57
CA THR A 220 32.95 -19.14 -20.00
C THR A 220 33.69 -17.94 -20.58
N ASP A 221 34.59 -18.18 -21.53
CA ASP A 221 35.29 -17.16 -22.31
C ASP A 221 34.61 -16.90 -23.68
N GLU A 222 33.50 -17.60 -23.95
CA GLU A 222 32.79 -17.61 -25.25
C GLU A 222 31.70 -16.54 -25.38
N LEU A 223 31.58 -15.61 -24.42
CA LEU A 223 30.56 -14.57 -24.44
C LEU A 223 30.74 -13.60 -25.62
N TYR A 224 29.66 -13.31 -26.33
CA TYR A 224 29.69 -12.44 -27.48
C TYR A 224 29.83 -10.98 -27.05
N SER A 225 30.68 -10.23 -27.76
CA SER A 225 30.81 -8.78 -27.56
C SER A 225 29.88 -8.02 -28.52
N LYS A 226 29.21 -6.98 -28.04
CA LYS A 226 28.29 -6.10 -28.80
C LYS A 226 26.90 -6.69 -29.12
N GLY A 227 26.32 -7.48 -28.21
CA GLY A 227 24.91 -7.85 -28.25
C GLY A 227 24.00 -6.79 -27.61
N ALA A 228 22.81 -6.56 -28.16
CA ALA A 228 21.78 -5.73 -27.52
C ALA A 228 20.67 -6.62 -26.95
N VAL A 229 20.62 -6.79 -25.62
CA VAL A 229 19.56 -7.57 -24.94
C VAL A 229 18.20 -6.86 -25.00
N GLY A 230 18.21 -5.55 -25.23
CA GLY A 230 16.99 -4.73 -25.30
C GLY A 230 16.47 -4.34 -23.93
N GLN A 231 15.15 -4.17 -23.83
CA GLN A 231 14.49 -3.65 -22.63
C GLN A 231 14.54 -4.58 -21.40
N PHE A 232 14.88 -5.86 -21.58
CA PHE A 232 14.69 -6.91 -20.58
C PHE A 232 15.85 -7.09 -19.59
N ASP A 233 17.03 -6.58 -19.92
CA ASP A 233 18.20 -6.57 -19.05
C ASP A 233 18.86 -5.18 -19.04
N PRO A 234 18.37 -4.25 -18.19
CA PRO A 234 18.95 -2.93 -18.07
C PRO A 234 20.42 -2.94 -17.60
N GLY A 235 20.84 -3.97 -16.86
CA GLY A 235 22.20 -4.08 -16.30
C GLY A 235 23.22 -4.56 -17.32
N GLY A 236 22.84 -5.49 -18.21
CA GLY A 236 23.69 -6.03 -19.27
C GLY A 236 23.84 -5.16 -20.52
N ALA A 237 23.12 -4.04 -20.63
CA ALA A 237 23.12 -3.17 -21.81
C ALA A 237 24.46 -2.46 -22.12
N GLY A 238 25.47 -2.60 -21.24
CA GLY A 238 26.78 -1.94 -21.38
C GLY A 238 26.74 -0.42 -21.20
N GLY A 239 27.87 0.25 -21.47
CA GLY A 239 27.99 1.72 -21.40
C GLY A 239 28.88 2.24 -20.27
N ASP A 240 28.79 3.52 -19.96
CA ASP A 240 29.67 4.17 -18.99
C ASP A 240 29.48 3.58 -17.58
N ASN A 241 30.58 3.36 -16.85
CA ASN A 241 30.63 2.75 -15.51
C ASN A 241 30.15 1.29 -15.40
N SER A 242 30.04 0.55 -16.51
CA SER A 242 29.63 -0.87 -16.49
C SER A 242 30.71 -1.86 -15.99
N LYS A 243 31.98 -1.43 -15.91
CA LYS A 243 33.12 -2.14 -15.26
C LYS A 243 34.11 -1.10 -14.69
N SER A 244 35.15 -1.55 -13.98
CA SER A 244 36.21 -0.73 -13.37
C SER A 244 37.11 0.06 -14.35
N GLY A 245 36.65 0.33 -15.58
CA GLY A 245 37.40 0.95 -16.68
C GLY A 245 36.62 2.03 -17.45
N PHE A 246 35.75 2.79 -16.78
CA PHE A 246 34.94 3.90 -17.29
C PHE A 246 33.90 3.57 -18.38
N SER A 247 34.10 2.58 -19.25
CA SER A 247 33.09 2.03 -20.18
C SER A 247 33.40 0.57 -20.53
N SER A 248 32.39 -0.23 -20.86
CA SER A 248 32.61 -1.58 -21.39
C SER A 248 31.54 -1.96 -22.43
N ASN A 249 31.93 -2.83 -23.37
CA ASN A 249 31.00 -3.44 -24.31
C ASN A 249 30.03 -4.35 -23.54
N SER A 250 28.78 -4.41 -23.99
CA SER A 250 27.86 -5.46 -23.54
C SER A 250 28.45 -6.83 -23.89
N LEU A 251 28.59 -7.67 -22.87
CA LEU A 251 28.84 -9.10 -22.99
C LEU A 251 27.50 -9.80 -22.93
N PHE A 252 27.33 -10.79 -23.79
CA PHE A 252 26.01 -11.31 -24.06
C PHE A 252 26.08 -12.79 -24.43
N ASN A 253 25.19 -13.59 -23.85
CA ASN A 253 25.02 -15.00 -24.16
C ASN A 253 23.83 -15.20 -25.12
N PRO A 254 24.03 -15.76 -26.33
CA PRO A 254 22.95 -16.08 -27.27
C PRO A 254 21.82 -16.93 -26.67
N TRP A 255 22.13 -17.87 -25.78
CA TRP A 255 21.12 -18.69 -25.11
C TRP A 255 20.18 -17.87 -24.23
N ASP A 256 20.68 -16.85 -23.53
CA ASP A 256 19.83 -16.03 -22.67
C ASP A 256 18.74 -15.34 -23.47
N TYR A 257 19.06 -14.82 -24.65
CA TYR A 257 18.09 -14.14 -25.51
C TYR A 257 17.11 -15.09 -26.16
N VAL A 258 17.62 -16.23 -26.64
CA VAL A 258 16.79 -17.28 -27.23
C VAL A 258 15.77 -17.74 -26.20
N LEU A 259 16.23 -18.15 -25.02
CA LEU A 259 15.37 -18.64 -23.94
C LEU A 259 14.44 -17.56 -23.39
N MET A 260 14.91 -16.31 -23.29
CA MET A 260 14.07 -15.19 -22.89
C MET A 260 12.88 -15.03 -23.83
N LEU A 261 13.10 -14.96 -25.15
CA LEU A 261 12.00 -14.81 -26.10
C LEU A 261 11.09 -16.03 -26.13
N GLU A 262 11.67 -17.22 -26.04
CA GLU A 262 10.93 -18.47 -25.89
C GLU A 262 10.02 -18.44 -24.64
N GLY A 263 10.44 -17.81 -23.54
CA GLY A 263 9.62 -17.60 -22.35
C GLY A 263 8.44 -16.63 -22.53
N THR A 264 8.56 -15.67 -23.45
CA THR A 264 7.46 -14.72 -23.73
C THR A 264 6.22 -15.41 -24.28
N LEU A 265 6.38 -16.58 -24.92
CA LEU A 265 5.28 -17.37 -25.48
C LEU A 265 4.33 -17.93 -24.41
N VAL A 266 4.74 -18.00 -23.14
CA VAL A 266 3.83 -18.39 -22.04
C VAL A 266 2.64 -17.40 -21.93
N PHE A 267 2.87 -16.13 -22.25
CA PHE A 267 1.86 -15.08 -22.20
C PHE A 267 0.86 -15.12 -23.36
N ALA A 268 1.12 -15.91 -24.40
CA ALA A 268 0.22 -16.09 -25.55
C ALA A 268 -1.16 -16.62 -25.13
N SER A 269 -1.17 -17.57 -24.18
CA SER A 269 -2.36 -18.27 -23.69
C SER A 269 -3.40 -17.38 -22.99
N ALA A 270 -3.07 -16.13 -22.70
CA ALA A 270 -3.83 -15.26 -21.81
C ALA A 270 -4.42 -14.00 -22.43
N ALA A 271 -4.08 -13.79 -23.69
CA ALA A 271 -4.41 -12.61 -24.44
C ALA A 271 -5.87 -12.75 -24.96
N VAL A 272 -6.84 -12.78 -24.04
CA VAL A 272 -8.27 -12.99 -24.33
C VAL A 272 -9.09 -11.75 -24.01
N ARG A 273 -10.11 -11.47 -24.83
CA ARG A 273 -11.12 -10.46 -24.55
C ARG A 273 -11.94 -10.87 -23.32
N LYS A 274 -11.63 -10.34 -22.13
CA LYS A 274 -12.50 -10.50 -20.95
C LYS A 274 -13.81 -9.71 -21.15
N LEU A 275 -14.89 -10.44 -21.41
CA LEU A 275 -16.27 -9.93 -21.39
C LEU A 275 -16.70 -9.72 -19.93
N GLY A 276 -16.25 -8.63 -19.30
CA GLY A 276 -16.60 -8.35 -17.90
C GLY A 276 -16.21 -6.94 -17.44
N SER A 277 -17.23 -6.11 -17.19
CA SER A 277 -17.21 -4.77 -16.59
C SER A 277 -16.74 -3.60 -17.49
N ASN A 278 -17.72 -2.82 -17.98
CA ASN A 278 -17.78 -1.38 -18.29
C ASN A 278 -16.57 -0.55 -18.82
N SER A 279 -15.43 -1.13 -19.16
CA SER A 279 -14.39 -0.47 -19.97
C SER A 279 -14.40 -1.06 -21.36
N GLN A 280 -15.11 -0.44 -22.29
CA GLN A 280 -15.07 -0.80 -23.71
C GLN A 280 -13.61 -0.87 -24.19
N GLY A 281 -13.16 -2.06 -24.60
CA GLY A 281 -11.97 -2.23 -25.44
C GLY A 281 -10.59 -2.20 -24.77
N ALA A 282 -10.49 -2.33 -23.44
CA ALA A 282 -9.18 -2.48 -22.78
C ALA A 282 -8.61 -3.89 -23.00
N LEU A 283 -7.35 -3.97 -23.45
CA LEU A 283 -6.60 -5.24 -23.55
C LEU A 283 -6.32 -5.75 -22.14
N ALA A 284 -6.79 -6.96 -21.82
CA ALA A 284 -6.42 -7.65 -20.59
C ALA A 284 -5.15 -8.45 -20.88
N TYR A 285 -4.06 -8.13 -20.19
CA TYR A 285 -2.80 -8.86 -20.26
C TYR A 285 -2.45 -9.37 -18.86
N PRO A 286 -1.85 -10.57 -18.72
CA PRO A 286 -1.60 -11.18 -17.42
C PRO A 286 -0.87 -10.26 -16.47
N PHE A 287 -1.49 -10.05 -15.31
CA PHE A 287 -0.91 -9.29 -14.22
C PHE A 287 -0.40 -7.88 -14.61
N CYS A 288 -0.99 -7.29 -15.65
CA CYS A 288 -0.65 -5.95 -16.10
C CYS A 288 -1.70 -4.93 -15.64
N VAL A 289 -1.21 -3.81 -15.14
CA VAL A 289 -2.01 -2.67 -14.69
C VAL A 289 -1.41 -1.38 -15.21
N ARG A 290 -2.14 -0.27 -15.06
CA ARG A 290 -1.59 1.05 -15.38
C ARG A 290 -0.45 1.38 -14.41
N SER A 291 0.60 1.99 -14.96
CA SER A 291 1.74 2.47 -14.18
C SER A 291 1.31 3.51 -13.16
N SER A 292 1.98 3.50 -12.02
CA SER A 292 1.73 4.40 -10.89
C SER A 292 3.06 4.77 -10.25
N GLY A 293 3.39 6.06 -10.25
CA GLY A 293 4.63 6.62 -9.70
C GLY A 293 4.62 6.68 -8.17
N VAL A 294 4.28 5.57 -7.52
CA VAL A 294 4.23 5.40 -6.06
C VAL A 294 4.71 4.00 -5.67
N GLY A 295 5.24 3.87 -4.45
CA GLY A 295 5.61 2.58 -3.85
C GLY A 295 6.95 1.99 -4.31
N TYR A 296 7.90 2.82 -4.75
CA TYR A 296 9.31 2.47 -4.97
C TYR A 296 10.21 3.72 -4.82
N GLY A 297 11.51 3.54 -4.61
CA GLY A 297 12.44 4.59 -4.17
C GLY A 297 12.69 5.74 -5.17
N SER A 298 12.57 5.49 -6.46
CA SER A 298 12.85 6.45 -7.55
C SER A 298 11.58 7.01 -8.22
N ALA A 299 10.41 6.86 -7.60
CA ALA A 299 9.14 7.11 -8.28
C ALA A 299 8.88 8.57 -8.67
N ASN A 300 8.48 8.81 -9.94
CA ASN A 300 8.19 10.13 -10.52
C ASN A 300 6.86 10.17 -11.31
N GLU A 301 6.22 11.36 -11.42
CA GLU A 301 5.00 11.62 -12.23
C GLU A 301 5.20 11.43 -13.71
N GLU A 302 6.34 11.90 -14.20
CA GLU A 302 6.64 11.94 -15.63
C GLU A 302 6.79 10.53 -16.21
N ASP A 303 7.13 9.57 -15.36
CA ASP A 303 7.20 8.16 -15.69
C ASP A 303 5.82 7.57 -16.02
N GLU A 304 4.73 8.05 -15.41
CA GLU A 304 3.39 7.50 -15.65
C GLU A 304 2.89 7.76 -17.07
N LYS A 305 3.25 8.91 -17.65
CA LYS A 305 2.80 9.32 -19.00
C LYS A 305 3.59 8.63 -20.10
N SER A 306 4.87 8.35 -19.85
CA SER A 306 5.80 7.73 -20.79
C SER A 306 5.82 6.20 -20.68
N SER A 307 5.43 5.64 -19.54
CA SER A 307 5.44 4.20 -19.28
C SER A 307 4.37 3.44 -20.07
N ARG A 308 4.73 2.26 -20.58
CA ARG A 308 3.80 1.37 -21.31
C ARG A 308 2.75 0.75 -20.37
N ALA A 309 3.23 0.16 -19.28
CA ALA A 309 2.42 -0.52 -18.27
C ALA A 309 3.31 -0.84 -17.06
N GLU A 310 2.67 -1.31 -15.99
CA GLU A 310 3.33 -2.09 -14.95
C GLU A 310 2.92 -3.55 -15.04
N MET A 311 3.89 -4.44 -14.83
CA MET A 311 3.68 -5.90 -14.84
C MET A 311 4.09 -6.50 -13.51
N TRP A 312 3.28 -7.40 -12.99
CA TRP A 312 3.49 -8.06 -11.70
C TRP A 312 3.68 -9.55 -11.94
N LEU A 313 4.90 -10.05 -11.84
CA LEU A 313 5.20 -11.43 -12.20
C LEU A 313 5.15 -12.35 -10.98
N PRO A 314 4.38 -13.46 -11.03
CA PRO A 314 4.23 -14.35 -9.90
C PRO A 314 5.50 -15.16 -9.66
N LEU A 315 5.80 -15.38 -8.38
CA LEU A 315 6.77 -16.34 -7.88
C LEU A 315 6.02 -17.36 -7.03
N TRP A 316 6.02 -18.59 -7.51
CA TRP A 316 5.42 -19.73 -6.84
C TRP A 316 6.50 -20.70 -6.34
N GLU A 317 6.34 -21.24 -5.14
CA GLU A 317 7.29 -22.18 -4.53
C GLU A 317 6.95 -23.66 -4.77
N GLN A 318 5.71 -23.96 -5.17
CA GLN A 318 5.26 -25.33 -5.42
C GLN A 318 5.54 -25.76 -6.87
N PRO A 319 6.09 -26.97 -7.13
CA PRO A 319 6.31 -27.44 -8.49
C PRO A 319 5.05 -27.38 -9.34
N ALA A 320 5.12 -26.67 -10.47
CA ALA A 320 4.01 -26.52 -11.41
C ALA A 320 4.43 -26.93 -12.83
N THR A 321 3.55 -27.66 -13.51
CA THR A 321 3.71 -28.04 -14.92
C THR A 321 3.50 -26.84 -15.84
N LEU A 322 4.00 -26.93 -17.07
CA LEU A 322 3.76 -25.91 -18.09
C LEU A 322 2.26 -25.65 -18.32
N ALA A 323 1.43 -26.69 -18.27
CA ALA A 323 -0.02 -26.56 -18.45
C ALA A 323 -0.68 -25.75 -17.32
N GLU A 324 -0.30 -25.99 -16.07
CA GLU A 324 -0.79 -25.23 -14.91
C GLU A 324 -0.34 -23.77 -14.98
N ILE A 325 0.89 -23.52 -15.42
CA ILE A 325 1.41 -22.16 -15.63
C ILE A 325 0.64 -21.45 -16.75
N HIS A 326 0.33 -22.13 -17.85
CA HIS A 326 -0.54 -21.54 -18.88
C HIS A 326 -1.91 -21.17 -18.34
N VAL A 327 -2.53 -22.01 -17.51
CA VAL A 327 -3.81 -21.66 -16.85
C VAL A 327 -3.64 -20.45 -15.93
N LEU A 328 -2.59 -20.41 -15.12
CA LEU A 328 -2.28 -19.28 -14.23
C LEU A 328 -2.17 -17.96 -14.99
N PHE A 329 -1.36 -17.93 -16.06
CA PHE A 329 -1.19 -16.72 -16.86
C PHE A 329 -2.48 -16.39 -17.62
N ALA A 330 -3.22 -17.39 -18.12
CA ALA A 330 -4.50 -17.21 -18.80
C ALA A 330 -5.56 -16.55 -17.91
N GLU A 331 -5.66 -16.99 -16.66
CA GLU A 331 -6.54 -16.39 -15.67
C GLU A 331 -6.05 -15.00 -15.26
N GLY A 332 -4.74 -14.88 -14.98
CA GLY A 332 -4.07 -13.61 -14.66
C GLY A 332 -4.82 -12.81 -13.60
N ARG A 333 -5.34 -13.48 -12.56
CA ARG A 333 -6.32 -12.88 -11.67
C ARG A 333 -5.66 -11.91 -10.72
N ALA A 334 -6.12 -10.66 -10.74
CA ALA A 334 -5.84 -9.67 -9.71
C ALA A 334 -7.09 -8.80 -9.51
N GLN A 335 -7.79 -9.02 -8.41
CA GLN A 335 -9.08 -8.41 -8.13
C GLN A 335 -9.11 -7.72 -6.77
N VAL A 336 -9.69 -6.53 -6.75
CA VAL A 336 -10.09 -5.86 -5.51
C VAL A 336 -11.61 -6.00 -5.41
N ARG A 337 -12.09 -6.72 -4.39
CA ARG A 337 -13.51 -7.11 -4.26
C ARG A 337 -14.01 -7.91 -5.47
N ARG A 338 -14.86 -7.30 -6.30
CA ARG A 338 -15.51 -7.90 -7.48
C ARG A 338 -15.06 -7.25 -8.79
N ARG A 339 -14.00 -6.42 -8.75
CA ARG A 339 -13.47 -5.73 -9.94
C ARG A 339 -12.00 -6.06 -10.15
N PRO A 340 -11.51 -6.06 -11.41
CA PRO A 340 -10.08 -6.15 -11.67
C PRO A 340 -9.32 -4.95 -11.07
N ALA A 341 -8.04 -5.19 -10.74
CA ALA A 341 -7.11 -4.14 -10.36
C ALA A 341 -6.84 -3.21 -11.56
N LYS A 342 -6.80 -1.89 -11.32
CA LYS A 342 -6.62 -0.89 -12.39
C LYS A 342 -5.20 -0.32 -12.44
N ASN A 343 -4.53 -0.29 -11.30
CA ASN A 343 -3.20 0.31 -11.09
C ASN A 343 -2.43 -0.47 -10.02
N ALA A 344 -1.19 -0.06 -9.76
CA ALA A 344 -0.31 -0.65 -8.76
C ALA A 344 -0.93 -0.73 -7.35
N VAL A 345 -1.63 0.33 -6.92
CA VAL A 345 -2.26 0.39 -5.59
C VAL A 345 -3.36 -0.66 -5.46
N ASP A 346 -4.19 -0.82 -6.49
CA ASP A 346 -5.19 -1.89 -6.52
C ASP A 346 -4.55 -3.28 -6.56
N PHE A 347 -3.44 -3.45 -7.30
CA PHE A 347 -2.74 -4.74 -7.35
C PHE A 347 -2.20 -5.11 -5.96
N ALA A 348 -1.53 -4.19 -5.28
CA ALA A 348 -1.06 -4.37 -3.91
C ALA A 348 -2.21 -4.72 -2.94
N ARG A 349 -3.38 -4.06 -3.08
CA ARG A 349 -4.58 -4.40 -2.31
C ARG A 349 -5.10 -5.79 -2.62
N ALA A 350 -5.06 -6.23 -3.88
CA ALA A 350 -5.45 -7.59 -4.28
C ALA A 350 -4.54 -8.62 -3.59
N LEU A 351 -3.23 -8.41 -3.58
CA LEU A 351 -2.28 -9.27 -2.87
C LEU A 351 -2.58 -9.33 -1.36
N ALA A 352 -2.86 -8.17 -0.76
CA ALA A 352 -3.14 -8.05 0.66
C ALA A 352 -4.50 -8.64 1.11
N THR A 353 -5.39 -8.93 0.15
CA THR A 353 -6.75 -9.44 0.41
C THR A 353 -7.02 -10.80 -0.26
N TYR A 354 -5.98 -11.50 -0.71
CA TYR A 354 -6.07 -12.77 -1.44
C TYR A 354 -6.96 -12.70 -2.69
N GLY A 355 -6.90 -11.57 -3.40
CA GLY A 355 -7.59 -11.31 -4.66
C GLY A 355 -6.85 -11.81 -5.90
N VAL A 356 -5.81 -12.62 -5.72
CA VAL A 356 -5.02 -13.28 -6.77
C VAL A 356 -5.22 -14.80 -6.73
N ASP A 357 -4.68 -15.51 -7.71
CA ASP A 357 -4.76 -16.98 -7.77
C ASP A 357 -4.04 -17.64 -6.57
N ARG A 358 -4.56 -18.79 -6.15
CA ARG A 358 -4.05 -19.52 -4.98
C ARG A 358 -2.72 -20.22 -5.33
N GLY A 359 -1.85 -20.38 -4.34
CA GLY A 359 -0.55 -21.04 -4.52
C GLY A 359 0.55 -20.15 -5.09
N ILE A 360 0.33 -18.83 -5.10
CA ILE A 360 1.37 -17.84 -5.38
C ILE A 360 1.73 -17.15 -4.07
N GLU A 361 3.01 -17.17 -3.73
CA GLU A 361 3.53 -16.61 -2.48
C GLU A 361 3.98 -15.17 -2.64
N GLU A 362 4.44 -14.78 -3.83
CA GLU A 362 5.02 -13.47 -4.06
C GLU A 362 4.87 -12.99 -5.50
N PHE A 363 4.96 -11.67 -5.71
CA PHE A 363 5.02 -11.05 -7.03
C PHE A 363 6.20 -10.07 -7.11
N VAL A 364 6.87 -10.06 -8.26
CA VAL A 364 7.86 -9.04 -8.61
C VAL A 364 7.18 -7.96 -9.45
N ARG A 365 7.27 -6.70 -9.01
CA ARG A 365 6.71 -5.54 -9.73
C ARG A 365 7.74 -4.97 -10.69
N TYR A 366 7.38 -4.84 -11.97
CA TYR A 366 8.18 -4.18 -13.01
C TYR A 366 7.48 -2.96 -13.57
N GLY A 367 8.24 -1.87 -13.73
CA GLY A 367 7.84 -0.70 -14.49
C GLY A 367 8.55 -0.65 -15.83
N PHE A 368 7.82 -0.41 -16.92
CA PHE A 368 8.42 -0.19 -18.24
C PHE A 368 8.67 1.31 -18.43
N HIS A 369 9.90 1.78 -18.22
CA HIS A 369 10.27 3.20 -18.27
C HIS A 369 10.98 3.56 -19.58
N GLN A 370 10.65 4.72 -20.15
CA GLN A 370 11.27 5.22 -21.37
C GLN A 370 12.67 5.78 -21.06
N ARG A 371 13.70 5.38 -21.82
CA ARG A 371 15.08 5.86 -21.64
C ARG A 371 15.47 6.90 -22.67
N ASN A 372 15.60 6.47 -23.93
CA ASN A 372 16.12 7.29 -25.03
C ASN A 372 15.20 7.16 -26.26
N GLY A 373 14.42 8.20 -26.55
CA GLY A 373 13.42 8.11 -27.63
C GLY A 373 12.46 6.95 -27.36
N LEU A 374 12.28 6.03 -28.29
CA LEU A 374 11.29 4.95 -28.18
C LEU A 374 11.79 3.66 -27.49
N ALA A 375 13.00 3.67 -26.89
CA ALA A 375 13.56 2.53 -26.18
C ALA A 375 13.14 2.51 -24.70
N PHE A 376 12.79 1.33 -24.21
CA PHE A 376 12.27 1.13 -22.85
C PHE A 376 13.19 0.25 -22.01
N PHE A 377 13.02 0.32 -20.69
CA PHE A 377 13.60 -0.63 -19.75
C PHE A 377 12.52 -1.18 -18.84
N ALA A 378 12.50 -2.50 -18.70
CA ALA A 378 11.74 -3.20 -17.67
C ALA A 378 12.55 -3.18 -16.37
N VAL A 379 12.27 -2.18 -15.54
CA VAL A 379 12.97 -1.97 -14.27
C VAL A 379 12.22 -2.70 -13.16
N PRO A 380 12.88 -3.60 -12.40
CA PRO A 380 12.28 -4.14 -11.20
C PRO A 380 12.14 -3.05 -10.14
N LEU A 381 10.92 -2.85 -9.65
CA LEU A 381 10.58 -1.76 -8.73
C LEU A 381 10.57 -2.24 -7.28
N ASP A 382 9.97 -3.41 -7.02
CA ASP A 382 9.81 -3.98 -5.68
C ASP A 382 9.30 -5.43 -5.71
N ARG A 383 9.30 -6.13 -4.57
CA ARG A 383 8.67 -7.45 -4.38
C ARG A 383 7.55 -7.39 -3.35
N TYR A 384 6.44 -8.07 -3.63
CA TYR A 384 5.26 -8.08 -2.76
C TYR A 384 4.84 -9.50 -2.45
N ARG A 385 4.84 -9.84 -1.16
CA ARG A 385 4.29 -11.11 -0.68
C ARG A 385 2.76 -11.10 -0.71
N VAL A 386 2.18 -12.24 -1.06
CA VAL A 386 0.75 -12.51 -0.93
C VAL A 386 0.45 -12.85 0.52
N GLN A 387 -0.08 -11.89 1.25
CA GLN A 387 -0.34 -12.05 2.68
C GLN A 387 -1.65 -11.35 3.09
N GLY A 388 -2.47 -12.04 3.88
CA GLY A 388 -3.71 -11.49 4.39
C GLY A 388 -3.46 -10.34 5.38
N GLN A 389 -3.98 -9.17 5.03
CA GLN A 389 -3.96 -7.96 5.84
C GLN A 389 -5.40 -7.46 6.03
N PRO A 390 -6.10 -7.89 7.11
CA PRO A 390 -7.49 -7.54 7.34
C PRO A 390 -7.77 -6.03 7.33
N GLU A 391 -6.82 -5.21 7.76
CA GLU A 391 -6.89 -3.75 7.83
C GLU A 391 -7.04 -3.11 6.44
N VAL A 392 -6.55 -3.75 5.37
CA VAL A 392 -6.73 -3.26 3.99
C VAL A 392 -8.21 -3.27 3.58
N ASN A 393 -9.05 -4.07 4.24
CA ASN A 393 -10.50 -4.05 4.01
C ASN A 393 -11.13 -2.70 4.42
N LEU A 394 -10.51 -1.95 5.33
CA LEU A 394 -10.98 -0.62 5.74
C LEU A 394 -10.98 0.36 4.56
N ILE A 395 -9.98 0.29 3.67
CA ILE A 395 -9.89 1.13 2.47
C ILE A 395 -11.14 0.98 1.60
N GLN A 396 -11.75 -0.21 1.62
CA GLN A 396 -12.91 -0.47 0.80
C GLN A 396 -14.16 0.34 1.20
N THR A 397 -14.20 0.83 2.44
CA THR A 397 -15.27 1.71 2.95
C THR A 397 -15.24 3.09 2.29
N ILE A 398 -14.10 3.47 1.69
CA ILE A 398 -13.87 4.79 1.08
C ILE A 398 -13.53 4.73 -0.43
N ASP A 399 -13.63 3.56 -1.07
CA ASP A 399 -13.30 3.38 -2.51
C ASP A 399 -13.98 4.43 -3.41
N GLY A 400 -15.27 4.69 -3.17
CA GLY A 400 -16.04 5.65 -3.98
C GLY A 400 -15.57 7.11 -3.83
N TRP A 401 -15.05 7.47 -2.66
CA TRP A 401 -14.46 8.78 -2.41
C TRP A 401 -13.06 8.86 -3.05
N LEU A 402 -12.22 7.83 -2.85
CA LEU A 402 -10.87 7.76 -3.43
C LEU A 402 -10.88 7.79 -4.97
N ASP A 403 -11.77 7.02 -5.60
CA ASP A 403 -11.89 7.00 -7.07
C ASP A 403 -12.30 8.38 -7.62
N ARG A 404 -13.17 9.11 -6.91
CA ARG A 404 -13.57 10.46 -7.30
C ARG A 404 -12.44 11.47 -7.04
N TYR A 405 -11.72 11.36 -5.92
CA TYR A 405 -10.56 12.22 -5.65
C TYR A 405 -9.46 12.02 -6.68
N ARG A 406 -9.04 10.78 -6.97
CA ARG A 406 -8.03 10.44 -7.98
C ARG A 406 -8.37 11.02 -9.35
N ARG A 407 -9.62 10.85 -9.79
CA ARG A 407 -10.09 11.37 -11.09
C ARG A 407 -9.96 12.89 -11.18
N ASN A 408 -10.40 13.61 -10.13
CA ASN A 408 -10.33 15.06 -10.12
C ASN A 408 -8.90 15.57 -9.97
N ALA A 409 -8.09 14.94 -9.12
CA ALA A 409 -6.67 15.27 -8.94
C ALA A 409 -5.84 15.02 -10.22
N GLY A 410 -6.24 14.05 -11.05
CA GLY A 410 -5.60 13.75 -12.33
C GLY A 410 -5.95 14.73 -13.47
N SER A 411 -6.90 15.66 -13.26
CA SER A 411 -7.23 16.66 -14.28
C SER A 411 -6.12 17.69 -14.48
N GLU A 412 -6.05 18.29 -15.68
CA GLU A 412 -5.03 19.30 -16.01
C GLU A 412 -5.12 20.51 -15.07
N ASN A 413 -6.34 20.93 -14.73
CA ASN A 413 -6.62 22.08 -13.87
C ASN A 413 -6.58 21.77 -12.37
N ALA A 414 -6.21 20.54 -11.98
CA ALA A 414 -6.16 20.18 -10.57
C ALA A 414 -4.99 20.89 -9.85
N PRO A 415 -5.21 21.43 -8.63
CA PRO A 415 -4.12 22.02 -7.85
C PRO A 415 -3.00 21.02 -7.58
N SER A 416 -1.74 21.44 -7.63
CA SER A 416 -0.59 20.56 -7.36
C SER A 416 -0.62 19.94 -5.96
N ARG A 417 -1.24 20.63 -4.98
CA ARG A 417 -1.48 20.07 -3.63
C ARG A 417 -2.42 18.86 -3.66
N ALA A 418 -3.44 18.86 -4.52
CA ALA A 418 -4.36 17.74 -4.65
C ALA A 418 -3.64 16.50 -5.21
N LYS A 419 -2.82 16.68 -6.25
CA LYS A 419 -1.95 15.63 -6.81
C LYS A 419 -1.02 15.05 -5.75
N ARG A 420 -0.32 15.91 -5.01
CA ARG A 420 0.61 15.50 -3.95
C ARG A 420 -0.09 14.72 -2.82
N ALA A 421 -1.27 15.17 -2.39
CA ALA A 421 -2.02 14.52 -1.33
C ALA A 421 -2.48 13.11 -1.73
N ILE A 422 -3.02 12.92 -2.94
CA ILE A 422 -3.44 11.58 -3.37
C ILE A 422 -2.27 10.61 -3.50
N ARG A 423 -1.08 11.10 -3.86
CA ARG A 423 0.13 10.28 -3.90
C ARG A 423 0.59 9.84 -2.52
N ARG A 424 0.45 10.73 -1.53
CA ARG A 424 0.73 10.39 -0.14
C ARG A 424 -0.23 9.32 0.35
N VAL A 425 -1.52 9.42 0.01
CA VAL A 425 -2.53 8.39 0.28
C VAL A 425 -2.17 7.07 -0.40
N ASP A 426 -1.87 7.09 -1.70
CA ASP A 426 -1.52 5.89 -2.47
C ASP A 426 -0.26 5.21 -1.92
N ARG A 427 0.77 5.98 -1.54
CA ARG A 427 1.97 5.46 -0.86
C ARG A 427 1.62 4.80 0.47
N ALA A 428 0.85 5.47 1.31
CA ALA A 428 0.45 4.93 2.62
C ALA A 428 -0.36 3.63 2.48
N ILE A 429 -1.24 3.53 1.48
CA ILE A 429 -1.98 2.31 1.17
C ILE A 429 -1.05 1.19 0.72
N MET A 430 -0.07 1.46 -0.15
CA MET A 430 0.90 0.45 -0.59
C MET A 430 1.76 -0.05 0.58
N GLU A 431 2.21 0.84 1.45
CA GLU A 431 2.94 0.46 2.67
C GLU A 431 2.10 -0.39 3.62
N LEU A 432 0.81 -0.06 3.80
CA LEU A 432 -0.14 -0.89 4.57
C LEU A 432 -0.33 -2.28 3.94
N CYS A 433 -0.30 -2.40 2.61
CA CYS A 433 -0.39 -3.70 1.94
C CYS A 433 0.86 -4.58 2.18
N GLN A 434 2.04 -3.98 2.39
CA GLN A 434 3.28 -4.71 2.64
C GLN A 434 3.55 -5.01 4.12
N ARG A 435 3.11 -4.13 5.03
CA ARG A 435 3.47 -4.21 6.46
C ARG A 435 2.23 -4.09 7.35
N LYS A 436 2.14 -4.98 8.33
CA LYS A 436 1.10 -4.96 9.35
C LYS A 436 1.39 -3.89 10.41
N GLY A 437 0.35 -3.50 11.13
CA GLY A 437 0.47 -2.77 12.38
C GLY A 437 -0.34 -1.47 12.43
N PRO A 438 -0.71 -1.03 13.64
CA PRO A 438 -1.57 0.14 13.85
C PRO A 438 -0.99 1.43 13.27
N GLU A 439 0.34 1.61 13.31
CA GLU A 439 0.98 2.78 12.73
C GLU A 439 0.75 2.90 11.22
N ARG A 440 0.68 1.78 10.49
CA ARG A 440 0.42 1.83 9.03
C ARG A 440 -0.99 2.33 8.75
N VAL A 441 -1.96 1.95 9.59
CA VAL A 441 -3.33 2.47 9.51
C VAL A 441 -3.35 3.96 9.87
N GLN A 442 -2.60 4.37 10.90
CA GLN A 442 -2.45 5.77 11.27
C GLN A 442 -1.86 6.61 10.13
N GLU A 443 -0.82 6.14 9.43
CA GLU A 443 -0.23 6.83 8.29
C GLU A 443 -1.23 6.99 7.13
N VAL A 444 -2.10 5.99 6.88
CA VAL A 444 -3.20 6.14 5.92
C VAL A 444 -4.19 7.21 6.38
N VAL A 445 -4.58 7.21 7.65
CA VAL A 445 -5.53 8.19 8.19
C VAL A 445 -4.95 9.61 8.18
N ILE A 446 -3.65 9.78 8.47
CA ILE A 446 -2.93 11.04 8.32
C ILE A 446 -3.00 11.51 6.86
N ALA A 447 -2.66 10.65 5.91
CA ALA A 447 -2.68 10.99 4.48
C ALA A 447 -4.10 11.36 3.99
N LEU A 448 -5.14 10.71 4.51
CA LEU A 448 -6.53 11.07 4.23
C LEU A 448 -6.90 12.43 4.83
N GLY A 449 -6.42 12.75 6.04
CA GLY A 449 -6.55 14.08 6.65
C GLY A 449 -5.90 15.18 5.81
N GLU A 450 -4.71 14.91 5.24
CA GLU A 450 -4.05 15.82 4.31
C GLU A 450 -4.87 16.02 3.02
N ALA A 451 -5.43 14.94 2.47
CA ALA A 451 -6.28 15.03 1.28
C ALA A 451 -7.58 15.81 1.53
N GLU A 452 -8.22 15.62 2.69
CA GLU A 452 -9.40 16.39 3.10
C GLU A 452 -9.04 17.87 3.28
N ALA A 453 -7.90 18.18 3.91
CA ALA A 453 -7.44 19.56 4.10
C ALA A 453 -7.26 20.32 2.77
N VAL A 454 -6.93 19.63 1.67
CA VAL A 454 -6.90 20.27 0.34
C VAL A 454 -8.29 20.77 -0.08
N LEU A 455 -9.36 20.03 0.22
CA LEU A 455 -10.73 20.44 -0.05
C LEU A 455 -11.16 21.62 0.83
N VAL A 456 -10.64 21.70 2.06
CA VAL A 456 -10.86 22.83 2.97
C VAL A 456 -10.26 24.12 2.41
N HIS A 457 -9.01 24.05 1.93
CA HIS A 457 -8.28 25.25 1.48
C HIS A 457 -8.54 25.63 0.01
N SER A 458 -9.16 24.77 -0.80
CA SER A 458 -9.43 25.02 -2.21
C SER A 458 -10.93 24.92 -2.53
N LYS A 459 -11.66 26.03 -2.35
CA LYS A 459 -13.11 26.14 -2.64
C LYS A 459 -13.43 25.65 -4.07
N GLY A 460 -12.69 26.13 -5.07
CA GLY A 460 -12.88 25.72 -6.46
C GLY A 460 -12.66 24.23 -6.71
N PHE A 461 -11.62 23.61 -6.11
CA PHE A 461 -11.41 22.16 -6.25
C PHE A 461 -12.51 21.37 -5.54
N ARG A 462 -12.94 21.79 -4.35
CA ARG A 462 -14.04 21.18 -3.59
C ARG A 462 -15.36 21.22 -4.36
N GLU A 463 -15.72 22.37 -4.92
CA GLU A 463 -16.97 22.55 -5.67
C GLU A 463 -16.96 21.77 -6.98
N ASN A 464 -15.86 21.83 -7.74
CA ASN A 464 -15.75 21.12 -9.02
C ASN A 464 -15.61 19.61 -8.89
N SER A 465 -15.08 19.11 -7.77
CA SER A 465 -14.91 17.67 -7.54
C SER A 465 -16.17 16.96 -7.08
N TYR A 466 -17.18 17.71 -6.60
CA TYR A 466 -18.41 17.19 -5.99
C TYR A 466 -18.14 16.13 -4.91
N LEU A 467 -17.04 16.27 -4.16
CA LEU A 467 -16.69 15.36 -3.08
C LEU A 467 -17.45 15.76 -1.80
N PRO A 468 -18.20 14.85 -1.16
CA PRO A 468 -18.68 15.10 0.19
C PRO A 468 -17.49 15.08 1.18
N PRO A 469 -17.64 15.68 2.38
CA PRO A 469 -16.63 15.54 3.41
C PRO A 469 -16.39 14.05 3.72
N LEU A 470 -15.12 13.65 3.83
CA LEU A 470 -14.77 12.26 4.09
C LEU A 470 -15.27 11.83 5.47
N LEU A 471 -15.89 10.65 5.56
CA LEU A 471 -16.38 10.06 6.80
C LEU A 471 -15.87 8.62 6.92
N LEU A 472 -15.06 8.35 7.93
CA LEU A 472 -14.46 7.05 8.21
C LEU A 472 -15.30 6.30 9.26
N PRO A 473 -15.65 5.03 9.04
CA PRO A 473 -16.46 4.29 10.00
C PRO A 473 -15.63 3.87 11.23
N PRO A 474 -16.28 3.54 12.37
CA PRO A 474 -15.62 3.33 13.67
C PRO A 474 -14.53 2.25 13.71
N GLU A 475 -14.55 1.30 12.78
CA GLU A 475 -13.60 0.18 12.72
C GLU A 475 -12.16 0.66 12.51
N TRP A 476 -11.98 1.79 11.81
CA TRP A 476 -10.67 2.42 11.62
C TRP A 476 -10.00 2.79 12.95
N LEU A 477 -10.77 3.29 13.92
CA LEU A 477 -10.23 3.65 15.23
C LEU A 477 -9.65 2.42 15.96
N SER A 478 -10.31 1.27 15.83
CA SER A 478 -9.83 0.03 16.47
C SER A 478 -8.55 -0.49 15.83
N ALA A 479 -8.45 -0.40 14.50
CA ALA A 479 -7.26 -0.83 13.77
C ALA A 479 -6.02 0.06 14.01
N MET A 480 -6.20 1.30 14.47
CA MET A 480 -5.11 2.22 14.83
C MET A 480 -4.63 2.10 16.28
N ASP A 481 -5.39 1.43 17.14
CA ASP A 481 -5.16 1.39 18.60
C ASP A 481 -4.66 0.03 19.10
N GLU A 482 -4.80 -1.06 18.33
CA GLU A 482 -4.40 -2.40 18.78
C GLU A 482 -2.88 -2.54 18.89
N PRO A 483 -2.29 -2.47 20.10
CA PRO A 483 -0.87 -2.69 20.26
C PRO A 483 -0.61 -4.20 20.16
N SER A 484 0.60 -4.60 19.75
CA SER A 484 1.02 -5.97 20.02
C SER A 484 1.00 -6.22 21.53
N LYS A 485 0.84 -7.47 21.99
CA LYS A 485 0.84 -7.79 23.43
C LYS A 485 2.11 -7.32 24.15
N GLU A 486 3.19 -7.10 23.40
CA GLU A 486 4.51 -6.64 23.85
C GLU A 486 4.59 -5.11 24.04
N GLU A 487 3.62 -4.33 23.52
CA GLU A 487 3.65 -2.86 23.48
C GLU A 487 2.67 -2.18 24.45
N ILE A 488 2.01 -2.96 25.32
CA ILE A 488 1.02 -2.45 26.28
C ILE A 488 1.71 -1.51 27.29
N GLY A 489 1.43 -0.21 27.16
CA GLY A 489 2.01 0.84 28.01
C GLY A 489 3.17 1.61 27.38
N SER A 490 3.49 1.39 26.10
CA SER A 490 4.54 2.13 25.41
C SER A 490 4.16 3.59 25.10
N ASP A 491 5.17 4.46 25.18
CA ASP A 491 5.12 5.88 24.80
C ASP A 491 4.82 6.09 23.30
N LYS A 492 5.01 5.03 22.50
CA LYS A 492 4.93 5.01 21.03
C LYS A 492 3.59 5.48 20.45
N PHE A 493 2.50 5.41 21.21
CA PHE A 493 1.14 5.78 20.76
C PHE A 493 0.57 7.03 21.46
N ARG A 494 1.41 7.79 22.17
CA ARG A 494 0.97 8.95 22.95
C ARG A 494 0.29 10.03 22.08
N GLU A 495 0.90 10.38 20.94
CA GLU A 495 0.35 11.37 19.99
C GLU A 495 -1.02 10.93 19.49
N PHE A 496 -1.18 9.63 19.17
CA PHE A 496 -2.46 9.06 18.74
C PHE A 496 -3.53 9.16 19.83
N ARG A 497 -3.22 8.77 21.07
CA ARG A 497 -4.19 8.84 22.17
C ARG A 497 -4.63 10.29 22.46
N LEU A 498 -3.69 11.22 22.47
CA LEU A 498 -3.98 12.65 22.65
C LEU A 498 -4.83 13.19 21.49
N ALA A 499 -4.44 12.93 20.25
CA ALA A 499 -5.19 13.35 19.06
C ALA A 499 -6.60 12.76 19.02
N ALA A 500 -6.76 11.48 19.36
CA ALA A 500 -8.05 10.81 19.42
C ALA A 500 -8.95 11.39 20.53
N SER A 501 -8.37 11.78 21.67
CA SER A 501 -9.11 12.46 22.74
C SER A 501 -9.63 13.84 22.33
N LEU A 502 -8.89 14.57 21.49
CA LEU A 502 -9.32 15.86 20.92
C LEU A 502 -10.37 15.67 19.83
N ALA A 503 -10.11 14.79 18.87
CA ALA A 503 -11.01 14.50 17.75
C ALA A 503 -12.39 14.03 18.24
N GLY A 504 -12.43 13.26 19.33
CA GLY A 504 -13.66 12.77 19.95
C GLY A 504 -14.46 13.80 20.75
N ILE A 505 -14.01 15.07 20.85
CA ILE A 505 -14.74 16.13 21.54
C ILE A 505 -16.04 16.44 20.81
N TRP A 506 -17.14 16.38 21.56
CA TRP A 506 -18.48 16.67 21.06
C TRP A 506 -19.38 17.21 22.17
N ASP A 507 -20.18 18.21 21.82
CA ASP A 507 -21.26 18.71 22.66
C ASP A 507 -22.51 18.91 21.79
N LYS A 508 -23.69 18.60 22.32
CA LYS A 508 -24.96 18.66 21.56
C LYS A 508 -25.28 20.07 21.05
N ARG A 509 -24.85 21.11 21.77
CA ARG A 509 -25.20 22.50 21.50
C ARG A 509 -24.05 23.28 20.86
N VAL A 510 -22.80 22.97 21.23
CA VAL A 510 -21.59 23.62 20.70
C VAL A 510 -21.04 22.92 19.45
N GLY A 511 -21.34 21.64 19.24
CA GLY A 511 -20.91 20.89 18.05
C GLY A 511 -19.64 20.08 18.23
N ALA A 512 -19.22 19.43 17.14
CA ALA A 512 -18.07 18.53 17.09
C ALA A 512 -16.74 19.30 16.95
N PHE A 513 -15.62 18.67 17.36
CA PHE A 513 -14.30 19.27 17.18
C PHE A 513 -13.97 19.58 15.71
N ARG A 514 -14.41 18.72 14.78
CA ARG A 514 -14.21 18.86 13.33
C ARG A 514 -14.69 20.21 12.77
N GLU A 515 -15.76 20.77 13.33
CA GLU A 515 -16.35 22.04 12.87
C GLU A 515 -15.44 23.24 13.12
N HIS A 516 -14.41 23.09 13.97
CA HIS A 516 -13.37 24.09 14.18
C HIS A 516 -12.19 23.97 13.20
N LEU A 517 -12.04 22.83 12.53
CA LEU A 517 -10.95 22.54 11.58
C LEU A 517 -11.39 22.71 10.12
N GLU A 518 -12.67 22.46 9.86
CA GLU A 518 -13.21 22.39 8.51
C GLU A 518 -14.54 23.16 8.45
N PRO A 519 -14.90 23.72 7.28
CA PRO A 519 -16.15 24.42 7.09
C PRO A 519 -17.28 23.41 6.87
N VAL A 520 -17.51 22.57 7.88
CA VAL A 520 -18.54 21.55 7.89
C VAL A 520 -19.56 21.81 8.99
N GLU A 521 -20.77 21.33 8.78
CA GLU A 521 -21.78 21.18 9.82
C GLU A 521 -22.04 19.68 10.02
N VAL A 522 -22.07 19.21 11.26
CA VAL A 522 -22.30 17.79 11.58
C VAL A 522 -23.74 17.59 12.01
N LYS A 523 -24.61 17.23 11.06
CA LYS A 523 -26.02 16.91 11.31
C LYS A 523 -26.21 15.39 11.39
N TYR A 524 -26.77 14.89 12.49
CA TYR A 524 -27.02 13.44 12.71
C TYR A 524 -25.77 12.57 12.42
N SER A 525 -24.60 13.03 12.87
CA SER A 525 -23.31 12.36 12.67
C SER A 525 -22.82 12.29 11.21
N LYS A 526 -23.47 13.03 10.30
CA LYS A 526 -23.03 13.17 8.91
C LYS A 526 -22.49 14.59 8.68
N PRO A 527 -21.21 14.73 8.30
CA PRO A 527 -20.65 16.03 7.95
C PRO A 527 -21.18 16.47 6.58
N GLN A 528 -21.49 17.76 6.46
CA GLN A 528 -21.84 18.42 5.20
C GLN A 528 -21.04 19.71 5.07
N TRP A 529 -20.59 20.03 3.86
CA TRP A 529 -19.94 21.32 3.61
C TRP A 529 -20.92 22.47 3.87
N LYS A 530 -20.49 23.47 4.64
CA LYS A 530 -21.25 24.72 4.80
C LYS A 530 -21.31 25.46 3.47
N THR A 531 -22.49 25.96 3.12
CA THR A 531 -22.76 26.70 1.88
C THR A 531 -22.62 28.22 2.04
N ASP A 532 -22.52 28.71 3.27
CA ASP A 532 -22.44 30.14 3.57
C ASP A 532 -20.99 30.65 3.49
N ASP A 533 -20.80 31.89 3.07
CA ASP A 533 -19.48 32.50 2.85
C ASP A 533 -18.80 32.94 4.16
N SER A 534 -19.47 32.80 5.31
CA SER A 534 -18.90 33.03 6.65
C SER A 534 -18.00 31.87 7.12
N LEU A 535 -17.08 31.42 6.26
CA LEU A 535 -16.13 30.31 6.48
C LEU A 535 -15.05 30.64 7.55
N LYS A 536 -15.43 31.24 8.68
CA LYS A 536 -14.53 31.40 9.82
C LYS A 536 -14.33 30.03 10.45
N ILE A 537 -13.19 29.45 10.13
CA ILE A 537 -12.65 28.25 10.76
C ILE A 537 -11.66 28.74 11.82
N ASP A 538 -11.74 28.20 13.03
CA ASP A 538 -10.90 28.63 14.14
C ASP A 538 -9.45 28.14 13.99
N TRP A 539 -9.23 27.12 13.16
CA TRP A 539 -7.94 26.56 12.82
C TRP A 539 -7.21 27.42 11.77
N GLY A 540 -6.20 28.18 12.21
CA GLY A 540 -5.39 29.05 11.36
C GLY A 540 -4.07 28.43 10.91
N THR A 541 -3.24 29.24 10.25
CA THR A 541 -1.87 28.87 9.84
C THR A 541 -0.84 28.90 10.98
N GLY A 542 -1.26 29.22 12.20
CA GLY A 542 -0.41 29.16 13.40
C GLY A 542 -0.09 27.72 13.82
N GLY A 543 0.83 27.56 14.77
CA GLY A 543 1.18 26.25 15.33
C GLY A 543 0.02 25.62 16.13
N LEU A 544 0.10 24.30 16.31
CA LEU A 544 -0.91 23.49 17.00
C LEU A 544 -1.39 24.10 18.33
N LEU A 545 -0.49 24.56 19.20
CA LEU A 545 -0.85 25.09 20.52
C LEU A 545 -1.77 26.30 20.43
N ARG A 546 -1.47 27.24 19.52
CA ARG A 546 -2.28 28.44 19.27
C ARG A 546 -3.66 28.08 18.72
N ASN A 547 -3.72 27.10 17.80
CA ASN A 547 -5.00 26.63 17.26
C ASN A 547 -5.84 25.94 18.34
N LEU A 548 -5.23 25.11 19.19
CA LEU A 548 -5.92 24.51 20.34
C LEU A 548 -6.43 25.58 21.33
N ALA A 549 -5.62 26.59 21.64
CA ALA A 549 -6.07 27.70 22.49
C ALA A 549 -7.25 28.48 21.86
N ALA A 550 -7.23 28.70 20.54
CA ALA A 550 -8.33 29.34 19.82
C ALA A 550 -9.62 28.49 19.89
N VAL A 551 -9.52 27.18 19.66
CA VAL A 551 -10.66 26.25 19.79
C VAL A 551 -11.21 26.24 21.22
N LEU A 552 -10.35 26.19 22.23
CA LEU A 552 -10.76 26.29 23.63
C LEU A 552 -11.59 27.56 23.87
N HIS A 553 -11.07 28.71 23.43
CA HIS A 553 -11.73 29.98 23.61
C HIS A 553 -13.10 30.03 22.92
N GLN A 554 -13.18 29.59 21.67
CA GLN A 554 -14.41 29.65 20.88
C GLN A 554 -15.50 28.74 21.45
N ARG A 555 -15.13 27.55 21.94
CA ARG A 555 -16.07 26.67 22.63
C ARG A 555 -16.58 27.27 23.93
N ILE A 556 -15.73 27.96 24.70
CA ILE A 556 -16.14 28.70 25.91
C ILE A 556 -17.11 29.83 25.55
N VAL A 557 -16.80 30.62 24.51
CA VAL A 557 -17.67 31.72 24.06
C VAL A 557 -19.04 31.19 23.62
N ALA A 558 -19.08 30.14 22.80
CA ALA A 558 -20.32 29.50 22.37
C ALA A 558 -21.14 28.99 23.56
N ALA A 559 -20.52 28.33 24.54
CA ALA A 559 -21.20 27.87 25.75
C ALA A 559 -21.78 29.01 26.59
N ILE A 560 -21.09 30.15 26.71
CA ILE A 560 -21.60 31.33 27.42
C ILE A 560 -22.81 31.90 26.69
N GLN A 561 -22.74 32.04 25.37
CA GLN A 561 -23.84 32.57 24.55
C GLN A 561 -25.10 31.70 24.65
N LEU A 562 -24.93 30.37 24.72
CA LEU A 562 -26.02 29.40 24.84
C LEU A 562 -26.53 29.21 26.27
N GLY A 563 -25.80 29.69 27.28
CA GLY A 563 -26.11 29.51 28.70
C GLY A 563 -26.01 28.05 29.19
N PRO A 564 -26.31 27.80 30.49
CA PRO A 564 -26.38 26.44 31.05
C PRO A 564 -27.40 25.56 30.30
N PRO A 565 -27.17 24.24 30.16
CA PRO A 565 -28.17 23.32 29.63
C PRO A 565 -29.47 23.36 30.44
N GLU A 566 -30.60 23.08 29.80
CA GLU A 566 -31.88 22.93 30.48
C GLU A 566 -31.78 21.85 31.59
N GLY A 567 -32.19 22.22 32.81
CA GLY A 567 -32.06 21.37 34.00
C GLY A 567 -30.69 21.40 34.69
N GLN A 568 -29.78 22.31 34.31
CA GLN A 568 -28.51 22.55 35.01
C GLN A 568 -28.37 24.02 35.45
N ASP A 569 -28.03 24.25 36.72
CA ASP A 569 -27.81 25.61 37.27
C ASP A 569 -26.40 26.16 37.01
N VAL A 570 -25.51 25.32 36.48
CA VAL A 570 -24.08 25.61 36.33
C VAL A 570 -23.63 25.40 34.90
N LEU A 571 -22.94 26.39 34.35
CA LEU A 571 -22.26 26.27 33.07
C LEU A 571 -20.97 25.45 33.25
N LEU A 572 -20.92 24.27 32.64
CA LEU A 572 -19.75 23.40 32.58
C LEU A 572 -18.98 23.60 31.26
N PHE A 573 -17.75 23.11 31.19
CA PHE A 573 -16.95 23.20 29.97
C PHE A 573 -17.48 22.25 28.87
N PRO A 574 -17.79 22.71 27.64
CA PRO A 574 -18.28 21.86 26.55
C PRO A 574 -17.16 21.03 25.88
N GLY A 575 -16.38 20.32 26.68
CA GLY A 575 -15.19 19.54 26.28
C GLY A 575 -15.34 18.04 26.49
N SER A 576 -16.56 17.52 26.47
CA SER A 576 -16.76 16.08 26.63
C SER A 576 -16.25 15.33 25.41
N SER A 577 -15.54 14.22 25.64
CA SER A 577 -14.97 13.40 24.56
C SER A 577 -15.30 11.93 24.72
N SER A 578 -15.42 11.24 23.58
CA SER A 578 -15.59 9.78 23.54
C SER A 578 -14.34 9.03 24.00
N ILE A 579 -13.16 9.66 23.93
CA ILE A 579 -11.88 9.12 24.40
C ILE A 579 -11.29 10.09 25.40
N ARG A 580 -10.82 9.59 26.54
CA ARG A 580 -10.23 10.41 27.59
C ARG A 580 -8.71 10.28 27.54
N ALA A 581 -8.01 11.41 27.62
CA ALA A 581 -6.57 11.44 27.76
C ALA A 581 -6.16 10.93 29.14
N SER A 582 -5.04 10.20 29.19
CA SER A 582 -4.44 9.76 30.44
C SER A 582 -3.65 10.91 31.08
N LEU A 583 -3.42 10.82 32.39
CA LEU A 583 -2.68 11.86 33.10
C LEU A 583 -1.20 11.88 32.70
N GLY A 584 -0.62 10.72 32.38
CA GLY A 584 0.76 10.61 31.92
C GLY A 584 0.97 11.19 30.52
N ASP A 585 0.03 10.97 29.59
CA ASP A 585 0.09 11.58 28.25
C ASP A 585 0.00 13.11 28.33
N ILE A 586 -0.83 13.64 29.22
CA ILE A 586 -0.96 15.08 29.44
C ILE A 586 0.31 15.65 30.08
N GLN A 587 0.90 14.97 31.07
CA GLN A 587 2.17 15.41 31.66
C GLN A 587 3.27 15.46 30.60
N ALA A 588 3.38 14.43 29.76
CA ALA A 588 4.35 14.43 28.67
C ALA A 588 4.09 15.56 27.64
N PHE A 589 2.83 15.89 27.38
CA PHE A 589 2.48 17.05 26.56
C PHE A 589 2.94 18.37 27.20
N LEU A 590 2.78 18.53 28.51
CA LEU A 590 3.24 19.71 29.26
C LEU A 590 4.78 19.80 29.29
N ASP A 591 5.47 18.67 29.42
CA ASP A 591 6.93 18.57 29.45
C ASP A 591 7.60 18.80 28.08
N GLY A 592 6.85 18.99 27.01
CA GLY A 592 7.41 19.10 25.65
C GLY A 592 7.84 17.77 25.03
N LYS A 593 7.46 16.63 25.61
CA LYS A 593 7.85 15.26 25.17
C LYS A 593 6.87 14.65 24.15
N VAL A 594 6.08 15.48 23.46
CA VAL A 594 5.09 15.08 22.46
C VAL A 594 5.42 15.74 21.14
N ASP A 595 5.47 14.95 20.07
CA ASP A 595 5.63 15.48 18.71
C ASP A 595 4.33 16.18 18.29
N LEU A 596 4.34 17.50 18.36
CA LEU A 596 3.20 18.34 17.98
C LEU A 596 2.86 18.22 16.49
N THR A 597 3.84 17.95 15.62
CA THR A 597 3.61 17.78 14.18
C THR A 597 2.84 16.49 13.93
N ARG A 598 3.27 15.38 14.55
CA ARG A 598 2.58 14.10 14.46
C ARG A 598 1.19 14.14 15.10
N LEU A 599 1.05 14.78 16.27
CA LEU A 599 -0.25 14.96 16.93
C LEU A 599 -1.23 15.75 16.04
N GLU A 600 -0.80 16.85 15.43
CA GLU A 600 -1.64 17.64 14.52
C GLU A 600 -2.04 16.83 13.27
N ALA A 601 -1.09 16.11 12.67
CA ALA A 601 -1.35 15.26 11.50
C ALA A 601 -2.37 14.16 11.82
N LEU A 602 -2.23 13.49 12.97
CA LEU A 602 -3.18 12.49 13.46
C LEU A 602 -4.54 13.12 13.73
N LEU A 603 -4.59 14.30 14.36
CA LEU A 603 -5.83 15.00 14.68
C LEU A 603 -6.64 15.29 13.40
N LYS A 604 -5.99 15.82 12.35
CA LYS A 604 -6.61 16.09 11.04
C LYS A 604 -7.20 14.83 10.39
N GLY A 605 -6.57 13.67 10.56
CA GLY A 605 -7.11 12.40 10.09
C GLY A 605 -8.23 11.84 10.99
N LEU A 606 -8.08 11.96 12.31
CA LEU A 606 -9.00 11.37 13.29
C LEU A 606 -10.33 12.11 13.38
N VAL A 607 -10.39 13.41 13.08
CA VAL A 607 -11.67 14.14 12.99
C VAL A 607 -12.58 13.62 11.87
N LEU A 608 -12.03 12.84 10.92
CA LEU A 608 -12.80 12.23 9.84
C LEU A 608 -13.61 11.00 10.30
N LEU A 609 -13.36 10.47 11.49
CA LEU A 609 -14.11 9.33 12.04
C LEU A 609 -15.57 9.69 12.35
N ASP A 610 -16.45 8.69 12.25
CA ASP A 610 -17.85 8.77 12.70
C ASP A 610 -17.92 8.69 14.23
N TRP A 611 -17.54 9.81 14.87
CA TRP A 611 -17.56 9.96 16.33
C TRP A 611 -18.96 9.85 16.93
N GLY A 612 -20.01 10.09 16.14
CA GLY A 612 -21.39 9.89 16.57
C GLY A 612 -21.71 8.42 16.84
N LYS A 613 -21.34 7.53 15.91
CA LYS A 613 -21.45 6.07 16.14
C LYS A 613 -20.55 5.58 17.27
N ILE A 614 -19.33 6.12 17.37
CA ILE A 614 -18.41 5.79 18.46
C ILE A 614 -19.03 6.14 19.82
N HIS A 615 -19.62 7.34 19.95
CA HIS A 615 -20.27 7.81 21.17
C HIS A 615 -21.47 6.93 21.56
N LEU A 616 -22.34 6.61 20.60
CA LEU A 616 -23.48 5.72 20.82
C LEU A 616 -23.05 4.32 21.24
N GLY A 617 -22.01 3.79 20.58
CA GLY A 617 -21.42 2.49 20.93
C GLY A 617 -20.85 2.46 22.34
N ASN A 618 -20.17 3.53 22.78
CA ASN A 618 -19.64 3.64 24.13
C ASN A 618 -20.76 3.69 25.18
N LYS A 619 -21.82 4.48 24.95
CA LYS A 619 -22.98 4.55 25.86
C LYS A 619 -23.71 3.21 25.99
N ALA A 620 -23.90 2.50 24.89
CA ALA A 620 -24.54 1.17 24.91
C ALA A 620 -23.72 0.17 25.74
N LYS A 621 -22.39 0.19 25.60
CA LYS A 621 -21.47 -0.64 26.40
C LYS A 621 -21.52 -0.30 27.89
N GLU A 622 -21.52 0.98 28.24
CA GLU A 622 -21.62 1.43 29.65
C GLU A 622 -22.94 0.99 30.29
N LYS A 623 -24.05 1.07 29.54
CA LYS A 623 -25.38 0.61 30.01
C LYS A 623 -25.39 -0.91 30.24
N LYS A 624 -24.90 -1.70 29.27
CA LYS A 624 -24.81 -3.16 29.39
C LYS A 624 -23.96 -3.58 30.61
N GLN A 625 -22.81 -2.92 30.82
CA GLN A 625 -21.96 -3.18 31.98
C GLN A 625 -22.62 -2.78 33.32
N ALA A 626 -23.37 -1.68 33.35
CA ALA A 626 -24.11 -1.28 34.54
C ALA A 626 -25.22 -2.28 34.88
N GLU A 627 -25.87 -2.88 33.88
CA GLU A 627 -26.89 -3.92 34.02
C GLU A 627 -26.27 -5.26 34.48
N GLU A 628 -25.18 -5.72 33.86
CA GLU A 628 -24.43 -6.91 34.27
C GLU A 628 -23.90 -6.80 35.71
N LYS A 629 -23.39 -5.62 36.09
CA LYS A 629 -22.89 -5.38 37.45
C LYS A 629 -24.02 -5.30 38.49
N LYS A 630 -25.19 -4.75 38.13
CA LYS A 630 -26.39 -4.80 38.98
C LYS A 630 -26.92 -6.23 39.16
N GLN A 631 -26.83 -7.08 38.14
CA GLN A 631 -27.17 -8.50 38.25
C GLN A 631 -26.16 -9.28 39.11
N ALA A 632 -24.87 -8.96 39.02
CA ALA A 632 -23.83 -9.56 39.86
C ALA A 632 -23.92 -9.11 41.34
N ASP A 633 -24.22 -7.84 41.59
CA ASP A 633 -24.44 -7.32 42.95
C ASP A 633 -25.80 -7.79 43.52
N GLY A 634 -26.80 -8.03 42.66
CA GLY A 634 -28.10 -8.62 43.04
C GLY A 634 -28.01 -10.10 43.43
N LYS A 635 -27.20 -10.91 42.72
CA LYS A 635 -26.91 -12.31 43.12
C LYS A 635 -26.13 -12.42 44.43
N LYS A 636 -25.31 -11.43 44.78
CA LYS A 636 -24.60 -11.39 46.07
C LYS A 636 -25.49 -11.05 47.27
N ASN A 637 -26.71 -10.56 47.05
CA ASN A 637 -27.65 -10.20 48.11
C ASN A 637 -28.77 -11.24 48.34
N VAL A 638 -28.77 -12.37 47.63
CA VAL A 638 -29.80 -13.42 47.80
C VAL A 638 -29.23 -14.75 48.30
N ASP A 639 -27.97 -15.10 48.04
CA ASP A 639 -27.43 -16.40 48.48
C ASP A 639 -26.46 -16.27 49.66
N GLY A 640 -27.04 -16.12 50.84
CA GLY A 640 -26.43 -16.58 52.08
C GLY A 640 -26.70 -18.08 52.25
N LYS A 641 -25.66 -18.90 51.99
CA LYS A 641 -25.57 -20.37 52.17
C LYS A 641 -26.26 -21.23 51.10
N GLU A 642 -25.47 -21.89 50.23
CA GLU A 642 -25.04 -23.29 50.38
C GLU A 642 -24.11 -23.70 49.22
N ASN A 643 -23.14 -24.57 49.52
CA ASN A 643 -22.23 -25.21 48.57
C ASN A 643 -22.97 -26.28 47.75
N VAL A 644 -22.75 -26.34 46.43
CA VAL A 644 -22.71 -27.62 45.68
C VAL A 644 -21.76 -27.52 44.48
N ASP A 645 -21.00 -28.59 44.28
CA ASP A 645 -20.10 -28.92 43.18
C ASP A 645 -20.74 -28.99 41.79
N GLY A 646 -19.89 -28.80 40.76
CA GLY A 646 -20.02 -29.47 39.45
C GLY A 646 -20.90 -28.80 38.39
N GLU A 647 -20.28 -28.18 37.38
CA GLU A 647 -20.22 -28.72 36.00
C GLU A 647 -19.68 -27.66 35.04
N LYS A 648 -18.71 -28.10 34.22
CA LYS A 648 -18.19 -27.36 33.07
C LYS A 648 -19.21 -27.45 31.94
N SER A 649 -19.74 -26.32 31.49
CA SER A 649 -20.37 -26.21 30.18
C SER A 649 -19.59 -25.25 29.30
N ASP A 650 -19.09 -25.78 28.19
CA ASP A 650 -18.51 -25.07 27.06
C ASP A 650 -19.47 -23.98 26.56
N ASN A 651 -18.97 -22.76 26.48
CA ASN A 651 -19.49 -21.70 25.62
C ASN A 651 -18.30 -20.86 25.15
N GLN A 652 -17.59 -21.41 24.17
CA GLN A 652 -16.50 -20.74 23.45
C GLN A 652 -17.10 -19.99 22.25
N GLU A 653 -17.75 -18.85 22.45
CA GLU A 653 -17.99 -17.92 21.34
C GLU A 653 -18.23 -16.43 21.71
N GLU A 654 -18.23 -16.02 22.98
CA GLU A 654 -18.51 -14.61 23.37
C GLU A 654 -17.37 -13.87 24.12
N LYS A 655 -16.10 -14.29 23.98
CA LYS A 655 -14.98 -13.71 24.77
C LYS A 655 -14.18 -12.57 24.13
N PHE A 656 -14.62 -12.00 23.01
CA PHE A 656 -13.79 -11.06 22.24
C PHE A 656 -14.12 -9.57 22.38
N VAL A 657 -14.70 -9.08 23.48
CA VAL A 657 -14.68 -7.62 23.77
C VAL A 657 -14.62 -7.37 25.28
N SER A 658 -13.51 -7.71 25.94
CA SER A 658 -13.35 -7.49 27.38
C SER A 658 -12.37 -6.33 27.67
N LYS A 659 -12.91 -5.27 28.30
CA LYS A 659 -12.19 -4.16 28.97
C LYS A 659 -11.32 -3.24 28.10
N ARG A 660 -11.93 -2.36 27.30
CA ARG A 660 -11.26 -1.10 26.89
C ARG A 660 -11.43 -0.02 27.97
N LYS A 661 -10.71 -0.21 29.08
CA LYS A 661 -10.10 0.92 29.80
C LYS A 661 -8.65 0.90 29.35
N ILE A 662 -8.13 2.01 28.84
CA ILE A 662 -6.68 2.26 28.89
C ILE A 662 -6.34 2.08 30.37
N LYS A 663 -5.75 0.94 30.74
CA LYS A 663 -5.44 0.66 32.14
C LYS A 663 -4.21 1.51 32.48
N PRO A 664 -4.32 2.49 33.38
CA PRO A 664 -3.15 3.23 33.81
C PRO A 664 -2.19 2.24 34.49
N GLY A 665 -0.90 2.32 34.16
CA GLY A 665 0.13 1.64 34.92
C GLY A 665 0.12 2.15 36.38
N PRO A 666 0.55 1.33 37.35
CA PRO A 666 0.50 1.68 38.78
C PRO A 666 1.31 2.95 39.15
N ASN A 667 2.25 3.38 38.30
CA ASN A 667 3.13 4.55 38.53
C ASN A 667 2.99 5.65 37.45
N GLU A 668 1.77 5.94 36.97
CA GLU A 668 1.59 6.98 35.95
C GLU A 668 1.88 8.39 36.52
N PRO A 669 2.81 9.18 35.92
CA PRO A 669 3.14 10.52 36.40
C PRO A 669 1.91 11.40 36.42
N THR A 670 1.72 12.13 37.51
CA THR A 670 0.54 12.96 37.72
C THR A 670 0.89 14.41 37.42
N PRO A 671 0.08 15.11 36.59
CA PRO A 671 0.34 16.49 36.22
C PRO A 671 0.57 17.46 37.37
N THR A 672 1.27 18.55 37.09
CA THR A 672 1.64 19.58 38.07
C THR A 672 0.42 20.12 38.85
N ALA A 673 0.67 20.68 40.03
CA ALA A 673 -0.39 21.31 40.84
C ALA A 673 -1.09 22.44 40.08
N VAL A 674 -0.34 23.23 39.28
CA VAL A 674 -0.86 24.29 38.42
C VAL A 674 -1.85 23.73 37.40
N TYR A 675 -1.47 22.70 36.63
CA TYR A 675 -2.39 22.05 35.70
C TYR A 675 -3.63 21.52 36.43
N SER A 676 -3.42 20.87 37.58
CA SER A 676 -4.50 20.25 38.35
C SER A 676 -5.57 21.28 38.76
N LEU A 677 -5.15 22.44 39.27
CA LEU A 677 -6.05 23.53 39.66
C LEU A 677 -6.87 24.03 38.47
N LEU A 678 -6.19 24.33 37.37
CA LEU A 678 -6.81 24.88 36.18
C LEU A 678 -7.76 23.87 35.54
N LYS A 679 -7.37 22.59 35.45
CA LYS A 679 -8.17 21.54 34.84
C LYS A 679 -9.46 21.27 35.60
N LEU A 680 -9.45 21.31 36.93
CA LEU A 680 -10.66 21.14 37.74
C LEU A 680 -11.70 22.25 37.49
N THR A 681 -11.28 23.45 37.06
CA THR A 681 -12.21 24.53 36.66
C THR A 681 -12.71 24.43 35.21
N HIS A 682 -12.18 23.47 34.44
CA HIS A 682 -12.55 23.19 33.04
C HIS A 682 -13.04 21.74 32.89
N LEU A 683 -13.75 21.21 33.90
CA LEU A 683 -14.39 19.91 33.80
C LEU A 683 -15.67 20.00 32.96
N ASP A 684 -15.90 18.94 32.19
CA ASP A 684 -17.09 18.73 31.35
C ASP A 684 -18.26 18.10 32.11
N ARG A 685 -18.07 17.86 33.40
CA ARG A 685 -18.99 17.13 34.28
C ARG A 685 -18.77 17.54 35.74
N PRO A 686 -19.75 17.33 36.62
CA PRO A 686 -19.57 17.49 38.07
C PRO A 686 -18.50 16.55 38.64
N LEU A 687 -17.81 17.00 39.68
CA LEU A 687 -16.83 16.20 40.40
C LEU A 687 -17.52 15.42 41.53
N SER A 688 -17.38 14.10 41.54
CA SER A 688 -17.86 13.23 42.62
C SER A 688 -16.70 12.45 43.21
N PHE A 689 -16.62 12.32 44.54
CA PHE A 689 -15.50 11.64 45.22
C PHE A 689 -15.75 10.15 45.49
N SER A 690 -17.01 9.72 45.48
CA SER A 690 -17.43 8.32 45.65
C SER A 690 -18.82 8.11 45.06
N LYS A 691 -19.17 6.86 44.77
CA LYS A 691 -20.47 6.52 44.16
C LYS A 691 -21.59 6.85 45.16
N GLY A 692 -22.44 7.84 44.84
CA GLY A 692 -23.53 8.32 45.71
C GLY A 692 -23.18 9.53 46.59
N ALA A 693 -21.95 10.05 46.54
CA ALA A 693 -21.62 11.34 47.17
C ALA A 693 -22.23 12.52 46.40
N SER A 694 -22.45 13.63 47.12
CA SER A 694 -22.88 14.90 46.53
C SER A 694 -21.91 15.32 45.41
N GLU A 695 -22.48 15.64 44.26
CA GLU A 695 -21.71 16.11 43.11
C GLU A 695 -21.35 17.58 43.28
N ASN A 696 -20.06 17.90 43.18
CA ASN A 696 -19.57 19.27 43.20
C ASN A 696 -19.49 19.81 41.77
N SER A 697 -20.47 20.62 41.39
CA SER A 697 -20.48 21.31 40.09
C SER A 697 -19.59 22.54 40.13
N ILE A 698 -18.42 22.46 39.49
CA ILE A 698 -17.47 23.58 39.42
C ILE A 698 -17.82 24.44 38.20
N ARG A 699 -18.30 25.67 38.44
CA ARG A 699 -18.67 26.61 37.37
C ARG A 699 -17.46 26.99 36.51
N LEU A 700 -17.61 26.85 35.19
CA LEU A 700 -16.66 27.34 34.21
C LEU A 700 -16.41 28.84 34.40
N THR A 701 -15.15 29.23 34.54
CA THR A 701 -14.75 30.63 34.71
C THR A 701 -13.85 31.05 33.54
N PRO A 702 -14.41 31.72 32.51
CA PRO A 702 -13.71 32.01 31.25
C PRO A 702 -12.43 32.84 31.38
N SER A 703 -12.32 33.67 32.43
CA SER A 703 -11.13 34.50 32.67
C SER A 703 -9.91 33.68 33.07
N ILE A 704 -10.07 32.47 33.62
CA ILE A 704 -8.94 31.63 34.04
C ILE A 704 -8.06 31.27 32.84
N SER A 705 -8.63 30.71 31.77
CA SER A 705 -7.84 30.34 30.58
C SER A 705 -7.30 31.55 29.82
N ARG A 706 -8.00 32.70 29.85
CA ARG A 706 -7.50 33.97 29.28
C ARG A 706 -6.30 34.52 30.03
N LEU A 707 -6.31 34.45 31.36
CA LEU A 707 -5.19 34.91 32.19
C LEU A 707 -3.93 34.08 31.92
N VAL A 708 -4.07 32.75 31.82
CA VAL A 708 -2.95 31.87 31.44
C VAL A 708 -2.44 32.19 30.03
N ALA A 709 -3.33 32.40 29.06
CA ALA A 709 -2.95 32.79 27.70
C ALA A 709 -2.27 34.17 27.61
N SER A 710 -2.43 35.03 28.62
CA SER A 710 -1.74 36.32 28.75
C SER A 710 -0.53 36.26 29.69
N GLU A 711 0.01 35.07 29.97
CA GLU A 711 1.17 34.83 30.85
C GLU A 711 0.96 35.28 32.32
N ARG A 712 -0.30 35.43 32.75
CA ARG A 712 -0.70 35.84 34.11
C ARG A 712 -1.12 34.63 34.94
N ILE A 713 -0.21 33.65 35.09
CA ILE A 713 -0.49 32.36 35.73
C ILE A 713 -0.91 32.51 37.19
N ASN A 714 -0.24 33.38 37.96
CA ASN A 714 -0.53 33.59 39.38
C ASN A 714 -1.97 34.09 39.61
N ASP A 715 -2.42 35.04 38.79
CA ASP A 715 -3.80 35.54 38.83
C ASP A 715 -4.81 34.45 38.45
N ALA A 716 -4.45 33.60 37.47
CA ALA A 716 -5.28 32.47 37.06
C ALA A 716 -5.40 31.43 38.19
N MET A 717 -4.30 31.14 38.89
CA MET A 717 -4.26 30.23 40.03
C MET A 717 -5.09 30.76 41.20
N GLU A 718 -4.93 32.03 41.56
CA GLU A 718 -5.71 32.64 42.64
C GLU A 718 -7.21 32.56 42.36
N LEU A 719 -7.61 32.88 41.12
CA LEU A 719 -8.99 32.79 40.70
C LEU A 719 -9.51 31.33 40.69
N ALA A 720 -8.68 30.37 40.28
CA ALA A 720 -9.02 28.95 40.31
C ALA A 720 -9.22 28.46 41.77
N VAL A 721 -8.33 28.83 42.70
CA VAL A 721 -8.46 28.49 44.13
C VAL A 721 -9.75 29.05 44.70
N ARG A 722 -10.06 30.33 44.44
CA ARG A 722 -11.33 30.96 44.87
C ARG A 722 -12.54 30.20 44.32
N ARG A 723 -12.51 29.81 43.04
CA ARG A 723 -13.60 29.05 42.40
C ARG A 723 -13.77 27.66 43.02
N LEU A 724 -12.68 26.93 43.24
CA LEU A 724 -12.71 25.59 43.83
C LEU A 724 -13.22 25.61 45.28
N ARG A 725 -12.78 26.57 46.11
CA ARG A 725 -13.31 26.79 47.46
C ARG A 725 -14.82 27.07 47.45
N SER A 726 -15.28 27.95 46.55
CA SER A 726 -16.72 28.25 46.42
C SER A 726 -17.55 27.05 45.95
N SER A 727 -16.92 26.03 45.38
CA SER A 727 -17.56 24.82 44.85
C SER A 727 -17.37 23.61 45.77
N GLY A 728 -16.91 23.80 47.02
CA GLY A 728 -16.75 22.72 48.00
C GLY A 728 -15.51 21.83 47.82
N VAL A 729 -14.51 22.28 47.05
CA VAL A 729 -13.27 21.53 46.77
C VAL A 729 -12.05 22.39 47.16
N PRO A 730 -11.82 22.67 48.45
CA PRO A 730 -10.77 23.61 48.88
C PRO A 730 -9.35 22.99 48.70
N PRO A 731 -8.46 23.59 47.90
CA PRO A 731 -7.06 23.16 47.84
C PRO A 731 -6.28 23.48 49.14
N VAL A 732 -5.18 22.76 49.39
CA VAL A 732 -4.28 23.00 50.53
C VAL A 732 -3.68 24.43 50.49
N SER A 733 -3.48 25.01 51.67
CA SER A 733 -2.82 26.32 51.86
C SER A 733 -1.35 26.25 51.42
N ASN A 734 -0.85 27.30 50.75
CA ASN A 734 0.54 27.41 50.25
C ASN A 734 0.91 26.46 49.10
N LEU A 735 0.16 26.55 48.00
CA LEU A 735 0.59 25.96 46.73
C LEU A 735 1.90 26.63 46.26
N PRO A 736 2.91 25.88 45.80
CA PRO A 736 4.20 26.43 45.40
C PRO A 736 4.05 27.47 44.27
N THR A 737 4.80 28.56 44.37
CA THR A 737 4.90 29.58 43.31
C THR A 737 5.71 28.99 42.16
N TYR A 738 5.09 28.82 40.99
CA TYR A 738 5.72 28.07 39.90
C TYR A 738 6.58 28.99 39.01
N LEU A 739 7.86 28.64 38.81
CA LEU A 739 8.85 29.51 38.20
C LEU A 739 8.98 29.42 36.66
N SER A 740 8.49 28.36 36.00
CA SER A 740 8.48 28.31 34.53
C SER A 740 7.54 27.24 33.96
N CYS A 741 6.45 27.63 33.29
CA CYS A 741 5.67 26.72 32.46
C CYS A 741 5.40 27.35 31.08
N ASP A 742 5.36 26.49 30.07
CA ASP A 742 4.89 26.87 28.74
C ASP A 742 3.39 27.16 28.82
N CYS A 743 3.04 28.44 28.83
CA CYS A 743 1.65 28.92 28.95
C CYS A 743 0.78 28.39 27.80
N ASP A 744 1.33 28.26 26.59
CA ASP A 744 0.61 27.78 25.43
C ASP A 744 0.25 26.30 25.58
N ARG A 745 1.19 25.47 26.04
CA ARG A 745 0.92 24.06 26.40
C ARG A 745 -0.09 23.97 27.53
N LEU A 746 0.04 24.80 28.56
CA LEU A 746 -0.87 24.76 29.69
C LEU A 746 -2.30 25.09 29.27
N VAL A 747 -2.52 26.13 28.46
CA VAL A 747 -3.84 26.47 27.91
C VAL A 747 -4.36 25.36 27.01
N ALA A 748 -3.56 24.91 26.03
CA ALA A 748 -3.97 23.85 25.11
C ALA A 748 -4.34 22.55 25.84
N SER A 749 -3.64 22.22 26.93
CA SER A 749 -3.88 21.00 27.70
C SER A 749 -5.26 20.97 28.39
N LEU A 750 -5.91 22.12 28.58
CA LEU A 750 -7.25 22.20 29.17
C LEU A 750 -8.32 21.59 28.27
N LEU A 751 -8.09 21.53 26.95
CA LEU A 751 -9.00 20.85 26.00
C LEU A 751 -9.03 19.34 26.19
N PHE A 752 -7.93 18.71 26.62
CA PHE A 752 -7.87 17.26 26.77
C PHE A 752 -8.86 16.81 27.84
N SER A 753 -9.81 15.97 27.43
CA SER A 753 -10.84 15.49 28.33
C SER A 753 -10.30 14.36 29.20
N ILE A 754 -10.46 14.44 30.53
CA ILE A 754 -9.96 13.43 31.48
C ILE A 754 -11.09 12.56 32.03
N SER A 755 -10.78 11.35 32.49
CA SER A 755 -11.76 10.47 33.13
C SER A 755 -12.18 10.98 34.52
N SER A 756 -13.35 10.55 35.02
CA SER A 756 -13.80 10.91 36.37
C SER A 756 -12.82 10.46 37.45
N SER A 757 -12.20 9.28 37.28
CA SER A 757 -11.16 8.79 38.20
C SER A 757 -9.89 9.64 38.16
N ALA A 758 -9.51 10.15 36.98
CA ALA A 758 -8.38 11.08 36.87
C ALA A 758 -8.70 12.42 37.56
N ALA A 759 -9.89 12.99 37.33
CA ALA A 759 -10.33 14.21 38.00
C ALA A 759 -10.36 14.06 39.53
N GLN A 760 -10.84 12.91 40.04
CA GLN A 760 -10.79 12.57 41.46
C GLN A 760 -9.35 12.49 41.98
N LYS A 761 -8.42 11.89 41.23
CA LYS A 761 -7.00 11.80 41.59
C LYS A 761 -6.38 13.19 41.71
N LEU A 762 -6.63 14.08 40.73
CA LEU A 762 -6.15 15.46 40.77
C LEU A 762 -6.73 16.23 41.97
N ALA A 763 -8.03 16.10 42.24
CA ALA A 763 -8.68 16.77 43.36
C ALA A 763 -8.17 16.28 44.71
N ARG A 764 -8.02 14.96 44.90
CA ARG A 764 -7.48 14.40 46.16
C ARG A 764 -6.05 14.87 46.42
N ARG A 765 -5.18 14.85 45.39
CA ARG A 765 -3.79 15.33 45.51
C ARG A 765 -3.70 16.80 45.92
N LEU A 766 -4.62 17.63 45.43
CA LEU A 766 -4.69 19.06 45.78
C LEU A 766 -5.28 19.33 47.16
N MET A 767 -5.94 18.35 47.78
CA MET A 767 -6.54 18.46 49.12
C MET A 767 -5.69 17.74 50.21
N SER A 768 -4.73 16.90 49.82
CA SER A 768 -3.82 16.19 50.72
C SER A 768 -2.52 16.95 50.95
N THR A 769 -1.96 16.91 52.16
CA THR A 769 -0.69 17.55 52.54
C THR A 769 0.57 17.02 51.83
N GLU A 770 0.47 15.89 51.11
CA GLU A 770 1.56 15.27 50.34
C GLU A 770 2.15 16.20 49.24
N THR A 771 1.40 17.20 48.77
CA THR A 771 1.87 18.14 47.72
C THR A 771 3.03 19.03 48.15
N ILE A 772 3.26 19.21 49.46
CA ILE A 772 4.29 20.11 50.00
C ILE A 772 5.69 19.46 49.93
N GLU A 773 5.79 18.14 50.06
CA GLU A 773 7.07 17.43 50.10
C GLU A 773 7.72 17.26 48.72
N GLU A 774 6.95 16.96 47.66
CA GLU A 774 7.48 16.80 46.30
C GLU A 774 7.95 18.14 45.67
N ALA A 775 7.28 19.26 46.00
CA ALA A 775 7.67 20.58 45.53
C ALA A 775 8.97 21.07 46.20
N SER A 776 9.15 20.76 47.49
CA SER A 776 10.39 21.06 48.22
C SER A 776 11.59 20.26 47.67
N GLN A 777 11.37 19.05 47.14
CA GLN A 777 12.42 18.22 46.53
C GLN A 777 12.81 18.69 45.10
N LEU A 778 11.86 19.26 44.35
CA LEU A 778 12.12 19.85 43.02
C LEU A 778 12.85 21.21 43.12
N GLU A 779 12.54 22.04 44.13
CA GLU A 779 13.28 23.29 44.39
C GLU A 779 14.73 23.04 44.83
N SER A 780 15.01 21.97 45.56
CA SER A 780 16.39 21.60 45.89
C SER A 780 17.20 21.10 44.68
N ALA A 781 16.57 20.41 43.74
CA ALA A 781 17.25 19.86 42.56
C ALA A 781 17.61 20.91 41.50
N VAL A 782 16.87 22.04 41.45
CA VAL A 782 17.13 23.16 40.51
C VAL A 782 18.13 24.16 41.08
N ASN A 783 18.26 24.26 42.40
CA ASN A 783 19.28 25.12 43.05
C ASN A 783 20.67 24.46 43.14
N GLU A 784 20.79 23.16 42.83
CA GLU A 784 22.06 22.42 42.80
C GLU A 784 22.57 22.12 41.37
N SER A 785 21.92 22.63 40.31
CA SER A 785 22.30 22.41 38.90
C SER A 785 22.78 23.66 38.17
#